data_AF-A0A4D6N688-F1
#
_entry.id   AF-A0A4D6N688-F1
#
_cell.length_a   1.000
_cell.length_b   1.000
_cell.length_c   1.000
_cell.angle_alpha   90.00
_cell.angle_beta   90.00
_cell.angle_gamma   90.00
#
_symmetry.space_group_name_H-M   'P 1'
#
loop_
_entity.id
_entity.type
_entity.pdbx_description
1 polymer ?
#
loop_
_entity_poly.entity_id
_entity_poly.type
_entity_poly.pdbx_seq_one_letter_code
_entity_poly.pdbx_strand_id
1 'polypeptide(L)'
;MPVPPKPINTFTITIMLTFTFFLLFFSGFLQFPSAATSFPPVTRSISPQPAQPFTDLVGAFRKWDSQVGCARFKEKPNGVPLNQSKVASLQEIGNCAGLKLNHVSVLVKGWTWIPDNLDNLYSCTCGLSCLWSKSPVLADKPDALLFETTTPPVQRHTGEPLRVYMDLEAGRRRSGQEDIYISYHAEDDVQSTYAGALFHSGRNYHVSSDKNRDILVYWSSSRCLSQRNELAKKLLNLLPHHSFGKCLNNVGGLDAALSLYPECANDANVTPKWWDHLHCAMSHYKFVLAIENTFTESYVTEKLFYALDSGAVPIYFGAPNVMDFVPPHSIIDGRKFKSLEELASYVKAVANDPVAYAEYHAWRRCGVLGNYGKTRAMSLDTLPCRLCEAVSRRAHLMRVALKSATRFLVAHPVSDLSVRGFSLSQSHKLTSTVVLPLHSHRPAKTLVRIATPSFRSCGCAPMSTVQVRDRIDLSDTERSIFDRLLATLRHFHLQTQLRVAGGWVRDKLLGKECYDIDIALDDMMGTEFVDKVREYLLSIGEDAQGVCVIESNPDQSKHLETARMRLFDMWIDFVNLRSEEYTENSRIPSKQRFGTAEEDAYRRDLTINSLFYNINTDSVEDFTKRGILDLKSGKIVTPLPPKATFLDDPLRVLRAIRFGARFEFTLDEDLKVAAACDDVKDALAAKISRERIGTEIDLMISGNQPVKAMTYICDLTLFWIVFSLPPEFEPAIPDGCKRLCISCLDTAWNLVDLLGESTFTAEQKRLALCAALFLPLRDTTYREKKAKKVPVVNHIIRESLKRKAKDAEMVLNLHQASHKFLSLFPCLTSGEDDQVVDHDWMGDLVDVPVYSRVRVLTGFLLRELKDFWRVALLISTILHPIDIEDGPSQLDRRRDLFNTVENAITKLGLERVWDVKQLINGKDVMNNLGLKGGPLVKESLDKAMAWQLAHPSGTAEDCIEWLRETNSKRVKLQ
;
A
#
# COMPACT_ATOMS: atom_id res chain seq x y z
N MET A 1 -56.54 35.74 -12.87
CA MET A 1 -56.03 37.06 -13.28
C MET A 1 -54.51 36.97 -13.41
N PRO A 2 -53.89 37.36 -14.54
CA PRO A 2 -52.44 37.47 -14.66
C PRO A 2 -51.96 38.77 -14.00
N VAL A 3 -50.88 38.71 -13.24
CA VAL A 3 -50.22 39.87 -12.62
C VAL A 3 -49.22 40.48 -13.61
N PRO A 4 -49.13 41.82 -13.76
CA PRO A 4 -48.25 42.44 -14.75
C PRO A 4 -46.75 42.37 -14.38
N PRO A 5 -45.83 42.45 -15.36
CA PRO A 5 -44.40 42.47 -15.09
C PRO A 5 -43.98 43.79 -14.41
N LYS A 6 -43.07 43.68 -13.43
CA LYS A 6 -42.44 44.84 -12.77
C LYS A 6 -41.35 45.45 -13.68
N PRO A 7 -41.08 46.76 -13.58
CA PRO A 7 -40.11 47.43 -14.45
C PRO A 7 -38.68 47.02 -14.13
N ILE A 8 -37.84 46.92 -15.17
CA ILE A 8 -36.40 46.67 -15.04
C ILE A 8 -35.74 47.93 -14.49
N ASN A 9 -35.01 47.79 -13.38
CA ASN A 9 -34.33 48.91 -12.73
C ASN A 9 -33.06 49.30 -13.52
N THR A 10 -33.21 50.30 -14.40
CA THR A 10 -32.15 50.80 -15.30
C THR A 10 -30.87 51.20 -14.57
N PHE A 11 -30.98 51.65 -13.32
CA PHE A 11 -29.86 52.10 -12.50
C PHE A 11 -28.83 50.98 -12.23
N THR A 12 -29.29 49.75 -12.00
CA THR A 12 -28.42 48.60 -11.72
C THR A 12 -27.61 48.19 -12.96
N ILE A 13 -28.21 48.29 -14.15
CA ILE A 13 -27.54 47.96 -15.42
C ILE A 13 -26.45 49.00 -15.74
N THR A 14 -26.74 50.28 -15.53
CA THR A 14 -25.74 51.37 -15.70
C THR A 14 -24.55 51.23 -14.75
N ILE A 15 -24.78 50.82 -13.48
CA ILE A 15 -23.70 50.55 -12.53
C ILE A 15 -22.85 49.34 -12.97
N MET A 16 -23.47 48.22 -13.38
CA MET A 16 -22.74 47.03 -13.85
C MET A 16 -21.88 47.33 -15.08
N LEU A 17 -22.40 48.09 -16.05
CA LEU A 17 -21.66 48.47 -17.26
C LEU A 17 -20.51 49.45 -16.96
N THR A 18 -20.73 50.44 -16.08
CA THR A 18 -19.67 51.38 -15.70
C THR A 18 -18.56 50.71 -14.88
N PHE A 19 -18.89 49.76 -14.00
CA PHE A 19 -17.89 48.97 -13.26
C PHE A 19 -17.06 48.07 -14.18
N THR A 20 -17.70 47.46 -15.19
CA THR A 20 -17.02 46.64 -16.20
C THR A 20 -16.07 47.48 -17.06
N PHE A 21 -16.46 48.71 -17.41
CA PHE A 21 -15.60 49.64 -18.16
C PHE A 21 -14.42 50.15 -17.32
N PHE A 22 -14.62 50.42 -16.02
CA PHE A 22 -13.53 50.80 -15.10
C PHE A 22 -12.49 49.68 -14.92
N LEU A 23 -12.93 48.43 -14.80
CA LEU A 23 -12.03 47.27 -14.69
C LEU A 23 -11.16 47.11 -15.95
N LEU A 24 -11.74 47.28 -17.14
CA LEU A 24 -10.99 47.23 -18.40
C LEU A 24 -10.03 48.41 -18.59
N PHE A 25 -10.35 49.59 -18.05
CA PHE A 25 -9.49 50.77 -18.20
C PHE A 25 -8.27 50.75 -17.26
N PHE A 26 -8.42 50.22 -16.04
CA PHE A 26 -7.31 50.16 -15.06
C PHE A 26 -6.41 48.92 -15.16
N SER A 27 -6.85 47.84 -15.83
CA SER A 27 -5.96 46.70 -16.14
C SER A 27 -4.83 47.02 -17.13
N GLY A 28 -4.87 48.19 -17.79
CA GLY A 28 -3.86 48.60 -18.77
C GLY A 28 -2.59 49.27 -18.23
N PHE A 29 -2.47 49.55 -16.92
CA PHE A 29 -1.43 50.45 -16.40
C PHE A 29 -0.61 49.97 -15.18
N LEU A 30 -0.77 48.72 -14.72
CA LEU A 30 0.05 48.16 -13.62
C LEU A 30 0.94 47.02 -14.10
N GLN A 31 2.10 47.40 -14.65
CA GLN A 31 3.15 46.48 -15.05
C GLN A 31 4.10 46.22 -13.88
N PHE A 32 3.84 45.17 -13.10
CA PHE A 32 4.79 44.68 -12.08
C PHE A 32 5.82 43.72 -12.71
N PRO A 33 7.09 43.73 -12.25
CA PRO A 33 8.16 42.97 -12.88
C PRO A 33 8.07 41.49 -12.53
N SER A 34 7.60 40.69 -13.48
CA SER A 34 7.71 39.24 -13.39
C SER A 34 9.17 38.82 -13.60
N ALA A 35 9.78 38.24 -12.57
CA ALA A 35 11.04 37.50 -12.69
C ALA A 35 10.81 36.10 -13.32
N ALA A 36 10.04 36.05 -14.41
CA ALA A 36 10.01 34.90 -15.28
C ALA A 36 11.31 34.88 -16.10
N THR A 37 12.16 33.87 -15.89
CA THR A 37 13.13 33.48 -16.92
C THR A 37 12.37 33.13 -18.20
N SER A 38 12.34 34.09 -19.12
CA SER A 38 11.56 34.03 -20.35
C SER A 38 12.15 33.01 -21.32
N PHE A 39 11.72 31.76 -21.22
CA PHE A 39 11.81 30.83 -22.34
C PHE A 39 10.70 31.19 -23.34
N PRO A 40 11.03 31.53 -24.60
CA PRO A 40 10.00 31.81 -25.59
C PRO A 40 9.18 30.54 -25.86
N PRO A 41 7.87 30.66 -26.14
CA PRO A 41 7.07 29.51 -26.52
C PRO A 41 7.60 28.96 -27.85
N VAL A 42 8.08 27.72 -27.85
CA VAL A 42 8.52 27.03 -29.08
C VAL A 42 7.29 26.46 -29.82
N THR A 43 6.31 27.32 -30.09
CA THR A 43 5.29 27.10 -31.11
C THR A 43 5.90 27.43 -32.47
N ARG A 44 6.64 26.47 -33.05
CA ARG A 44 6.99 26.58 -34.47
C ARG A 44 5.72 26.55 -35.29
N SER A 45 5.49 27.62 -36.04
CA SER A 45 4.55 27.61 -37.17
C SER A 45 4.97 26.50 -38.12
N ILE A 46 4.13 25.47 -38.27
CA ILE A 46 4.22 24.56 -39.41
C ILE A 46 4.03 25.43 -40.65
N SER A 47 5.01 25.43 -41.56
CA SER A 47 4.90 26.17 -42.82
C SER A 47 3.63 25.74 -43.54
N PRO A 48 2.83 26.66 -44.14
CA PRO A 48 1.57 26.31 -44.79
C PRO A 48 1.81 25.56 -46.11
N GLN A 49 2.18 24.28 -46.00
CA GLN A 49 2.20 23.33 -47.09
C GLN A 49 0.81 22.68 -47.24
N PRO A 50 0.41 22.30 -48.48
CA PRO A 50 -0.82 21.56 -48.68
C PRO A 50 -0.76 20.20 -47.97
N ALA A 51 -1.87 19.80 -47.35
CA ALA A 51 -1.97 18.53 -46.62
C ALA A 51 -1.62 17.33 -47.51
N GLN A 52 -0.61 16.56 -47.11
CA GLN A 52 -0.16 15.33 -47.76
C GLN A 52 -0.42 14.12 -46.83
N PRO A 53 -1.67 13.62 -46.71
CA PRO A 53 -1.94 12.40 -45.97
C PRO A 53 -1.11 11.24 -46.52
N PHE A 54 -0.40 10.56 -45.65
CA PHE A 54 0.51 9.45 -45.98
C PHE A 54 0.28 8.25 -45.04
N THR A 55 0.66 7.06 -45.50
CA THR A 55 0.65 5.80 -44.71
C THR A 55 2.04 5.16 -44.69
N ASP A 56 2.73 5.14 -45.84
CA ASP A 56 4.12 4.66 -45.99
C ASP A 56 5.10 5.50 -45.15
N LEU A 57 5.62 4.89 -44.09
CA LEU A 57 6.59 5.49 -43.18
C LEU A 57 7.98 5.59 -43.82
N VAL A 58 8.36 4.66 -44.69
CA VAL A 58 9.67 4.63 -45.35
C VAL A 58 9.75 5.76 -46.39
N GLY A 59 8.67 5.99 -47.14
CA GLY A 59 8.52 7.14 -48.03
C GLY A 59 8.56 8.47 -47.28
N ALA A 60 7.95 8.55 -46.09
CA ALA A 60 8.05 9.73 -45.22
C ALA A 60 9.50 10.01 -44.78
N PHE A 61 10.24 8.98 -44.35
CA PHE A 61 11.66 9.11 -44.01
C PHE A 61 12.52 9.53 -45.21
N ARG A 62 12.30 8.97 -46.41
CA ARG A 62 13.00 9.38 -47.65
C ARG A 62 12.73 10.85 -48.02
N LYS A 63 11.49 11.34 -47.83
CA LYS A 63 11.14 12.76 -48.02
C LYS A 63 11.85 13.66 -46.98
N TRP A 64 11.94 13.21 -45.74
CA TRP A 64 12.62 13.95 -44.68
C TRP A 64 14.15 13.99 -44.89
N ASP A 65 14.77 12.90 -45.33
CA ASP A 65 16.20 12.84 -45.63
C ASP A 65 16.61 13.83 -46.72
N SER A 66 15.77 14.03 -47.75
CA SER A 66 16.06 14.94 -48.86
C SER A 66 15.79 16.41 -48.56
N GLN A 67 14.84 16.72 -47.66
CA GLN A 67 14.49 18.10 -47.31
C GLN A 67 15.24 18.63 -46.07
N VAL A 68 15.41 17.78 -45.06
CA VAL A 68 16.03 18.13 -43.76
C VAL A 68 17.33 17.36 -43.59
N GLY A 69 17.26 16.03 -43.47
CA GLY A 69 18.42 15.18 -43.22
C GLY A 69 19.14 15.43 -41.89
N CYS A 70 20.07 14.54 -41.54
CA CYS A 70 20.72 14.57 -40.23
C CYS A 70 21.64 15.77 -39.98
N ALA A 71 22.18 16.42 -41.03
CA ALA A 71 23.02 17.61 -40.88
C ALA A 71 22.18 18.79 -40.36
N ARG A 72 21.15 19.21 -41.11
CA ARG A 72 20.25 20.31 -40.72
C ARG A 72 19.48 20.03 -39.43
N PHE A 73 19.18 18.75 -39.14
CA PHE A 73 18.57 18.36 -37.87
C PHE A 73 19.50 18.61 -36.66
N LYS A 74 20.80 18.35 -36.80
CA LYS A 74 21.82 18.62 -35.76
C LYS A 74 22.15 20.11 -35.64
N GLU A 75 22.05 20.87 -36.71
CA GLU A 75 22.29 22.33 -36.75
C GLU A 75 21.12 23.16 -36.21
N LYS A 76 19.88 22.63 -36.22
CA LYS A 76 18.72 23.32 -35.63
C LYS A 76 18.97 23.59 -34.14
N PRO A 77 18.73 24.82 -33.63
CA PRO A 77 18.77 25.14 -32.19
C PRO A 77 17.55 24.57 -31.42
N ASN A 78 17.17 23.33 -31.75
CA ASN A 78 16.20 22.49 -31.04
C ASN A 78 16.90 21.48 -30.12
N GLY A 79 18.23 21.35 -30.20
CA GLY A 79 19.01 20.92 -29.05
C GLY A 79 18.91 21.99 -27.98
N VAL A 80 18.03 21.79 -27.01
CA VAL A 80 18.05 22.53 -25.73
C VAL A 80 19.49 22.49 -25.21
N PRO A 81 20.06 23.59 -24.71
CA PRO A 81 21.42 23.58 -24.17
C PRO A 81 21.58 22.45 -23.16
N LEU A 82 22.74 21.77 -23.17
CA LEU A 82 23.14 20.86 -22.10
C LEU A 82 23.47 21.65 -20.81
N ASN A 83 22.48 22.34 -20.25
CA ASN A 83 22.47 22.59 -18.83
C ASN A 83 22.39 21.23 -18.14
N GLN A 84 23.27 21.02 -17.16
CA GLN A 84 23.48 19.73 -16.52
C GLN A 84 22.16 19.21 -15.90
N SER A 85 21.55 18.21 -16.53
CA SER A 85 20.30 17.61 -16.07
C SER A 85 20.54 16.78 -14.81
N LYS A 86 19.69 16.96 -13.78
CA LYS A 86 19.75 16.21 -12.51
C LYS A 86 19.69 14.69 -12.68
N VAL A 87 19.13 14.19 -13.79
CA VAL A 87 19.10 12.75 -14.15
C VAL A 87 20.51 12.13 -14.26
N ALA A 88 21.59 12.93 -14.32
CA ALA A 88 22.92 12.40 -14.56
C ALA A 88 24.10 13.10 -13.86
N SER A 89 23.88 13.89 -12.80
CA SER A 89 24.99 14.49 -12.01
C SER A 89 25.45 13.63 -10.83
N LEU A 90 24.67 12.63 -10.40
CA LEU A 90 24.91 11.90 -9.14
C LEU A 90 25.20 10.39 -9.26
N GLN A 91 24.91 9.74 -10.41
CA GLN A 91 25.17 8.31 -10.61
C GLN A 91 25.94 8.07 -11.91
N GLU A 92 27.28 8.19 -11.85
CA GLU A 92 28.16 7.78 -12.95
C GLU A 92 28.23 6.25 -13.06
N ILE A 93 27.71 5.71 -14.16
CA ILE A 93 27.80 4.28 -14.47
C ILE A 93 29.27 3.92 -14.72
N GLY A 94 29.79 2.95 -13.95
CA GLY A 94 31.17 2.48 -14.07
C GLY A 94 32.20 3.25 -13.25
N ASN A 95 31.80 4.14 -12.33
CA ASN A 95 32.73 4.76 -11.39
C ASN A 95 33.13 3.75 -10.28
N CYS A 96 34.25 3.07 -10.50
CA CYS A 96 34.79 2.02 -9.64
C CYS A 96 35.34 2.52 -8.28
N ALA A 97 35.40 3.84 -8.06
CA ALA A 97 35.99 4.37 -6.84
C ALA A 97 35.18 4.00 -5.59
N GLY A 98 35.87 3.57 -4.54
CA GLY A 98 35.28 3.37 -3.21
C GLY A 98 34.60 2.02 -2.95
N LEU A 99 34.54 1.09 -3.92
CA LEU A 99 34.06 -0.28 -3.69
C LEU A 99 34.86 -0.96 -2.56
N LYS A 100 34.19 -1.72 -1.68
CA LYS A 100 34.81 -2.39 -0.50
C LYS A 100 34.70 -3.91 -0.52
N LEU A 101 33.86 -4.45 -1.39
CA LEU A 101 33.63 -5.87 -1.64
C LEU A 101 33.84 -6.16 -3.12
N ASN A 102 34.42 -7.33 -3.43
CA ASN A 102 34.63 -7.84 -4.80
C ASN A 102 33.53 -8.84 -5.22
N HIS A 103 32.78 -9.34 -4.24
CA HIS A 103 31.57 -10.13 -4.42
C HIS A 103 30.48 -9.51 -3.53
N VAL A 104 29.26 -9.42 -4.05
CA VAL A 104 28.08 -9.00 -3.29
C VAL A 104 26.95 -9.98 -3.56
N SER A 105 26.29 -10.46 -2.51
CA SER A 105 25.08 -11.26 -2.59
C SER A 105 23.86 -10.47 -2.11
N VAL A 106 22.82 -10.42 -2.94
CA VAL A 106 21.52 -9.81 -2.66
C VAL A 106 20.45 -10.90 -2.67
N LEU A 107 19.77 -11.09 -1.54
CA LEU A 107 18.61 -11.98 -1.43
C LEU A 107 17.32 -11.16 -1.48
N VAL A 108 16.49 -11.42 -2.50
CA VAL A 108 15.16 -10.82 -2.64
C VAL A 108 14.19 -11.52 -1.69
N LYS A 109 13.46 -10.74 -0.89
CA LYS A 109 12.53 -11.21 0.16
C LYS A 109 11.08 -10.89 -0.20
N GLY A 110 10.19 -11.83 0.12
CA GLY A 110 8.74 -11.69 -0.07
C GLY A 110 8.28 -11.92 -1.51
N TRP A 111 7.04 -11.54 -1.80
CA TRP A 111 6.53 -11.54 -3.18
C TRP A 111 7.05 -10.30 -3.93
N THR A 112 7.50 -10.52 -5.16
CA THR A 112 8.07 -9.49 -6.02
C THR A 112 7.54 -9.61 -7.45
N TRP A 113 7.35 -8.47 -8.13
CA TRP A 113 7.03 -8.45 -9.57
C TRP A 113 8.27 -8.46 -10.45
N ILE A 114 9.47 -8.35 -9.87
CA ILE A 114 10.75 -8.40 -10.57
C ILE A 114 10.86 -9.73 -11.34
N PRO A 115 11.06 -9.71 -12.68
CA PRO A 115 11.08 -10.91 -13.50
C PRO A 115 12.14 -11.94 -13.09
N ASP A 116 11.87 -13.23 -13.30
CA ASP A 116 12.76 -14.33 -12.89
C ASP A 116 14.09 -14.37 -13.66
N ASN A 117 14.17 -13.74 -14.83
CA ASN A 117 15.43 -13.59 -15.58
C ASN A 117 16.42 -12.61 -14.93
N LEU A 118 16.04 -11.95 -13.84
CA LEU A 118 16.95 -11.22 -12.96
C LEU A 118 17.56 -12.08 -11.83
N ASP A 119 17.12 -13.32 -11.64
CA ASP A 119 17.74 -14.27 -10.71
C ASP A 119 19.00 -14.87 -11.35
N ASN A 120 20.17 -14.27 -11.09
CA ASN A 120 21.42 -14.63 -11.77
C ASN A 120 22.68 -14.17 -11.02
N LEU A 121 23.83 -14.70 -11.46
CA LEU A 121 25.16 -14.22 -11.09
C LEU A 121 25.69 -13.28 -12.18
N TYR A 122 25.81 -12.00 -11.87
CA TYR A 122 26.27 -10.95 -12.78
C TYR A 122 27.77 -10.70 -12.62
N SER A 123 28.45 -10.57 -13.77
CA SER A 123 29.79 -9.98 -13.85
C SER A 123 29.66 -8.50 -14.19
N CYS A 124 29.80 -7.64 -13.19
CA CYS A 124 29.56 -6.21 -13.34
C CYS A 124 30.78 -5.47 -13.86
N THR A 125 30.55 -4.22 -14.30
CA THR A 125 31.61 -3.23 -14.45
C THR A 125 32.49 -3.18 -13.20
N CYS A 126 33.78 -2.85 -13.38
CA CYS A 126 34.80 -2.86 -12.31
C CYS A 126 35.20 -4.24 -11.76
N GLY A 127 34.71 -5.35 -12.32
CA GLY A 127 35.08 -6.71 -11.87
C GLY A 127 34.38 -7.16 -10.58
N LEU A 128 33.37 -6.41 -10.13
CA LEU A 128 32.47 -6.80 -9.06
C LEU A 128 31.61 -7.98 -9.53
N SER A 129 31.58 -9.07 -8.77
CA SER A 129 30.60 -10.14 -8.97
C SER A 129 29.37 -9.88 -8.09
N CYS A 130 28.18 -10.00 -8.68
CA CYS A 130 26.91 -9.66 -8.04
C CYS A 130 25.95 -10.84 -8.17
N LEU A 131 25.74 -11.58 -7.08
CA LEU A 131 24.70 -12.60 -7.01
C LEU A 131 23.38 -11.92 -6.62
N TRP A 132 22.41 -11.89 -7.52
CA TRP A 132 21.06 -11.43 -7.24
C TRP A 132 20.14 -12.65 -7.32
N SER A 133 19.51 -13.05 -6.20
CA SER A 133 18.66 -14.24 -6.20
C SER A 133 17.46 -14.14 -5.27
N LYS A 134 16.38 -14.82 -5.62
CA LYS A 134 15.22 -15.11 -4.77
C LYS A 134 15.45 -16.38 -3.93
N SER A 135 16.49 -17.18 -4.24
CA SER A 135 16.81 -18.42 -3.55
C SER A 135 17.66 -18.18 -2.30
N PRO A 136 17.15 -18.47 -1.08
CA PRO A 136 17.95 -18.37 0.15
C PRO A 136 19.03 -19.46 0.21
N VAL A 137 18.97 -20.50 -0.62
CA VAL A 137 20.02 -21.54 -0.70
C VAL A 137 21.24 -21.05 -1.49
N LEU A 138 21.02 -20.21 -2.52
CA LEU A 138 22.11 -19.58 -3.27
C LEU A 138 22.69 -18.38 -2.52
N ALA A 139 21.83 -17.63 -1.81
CA ALA A 139 22.20 -16.49 -0.99
C ALA A 139 22.04 -16.79 0.52
N ASP A 140 22.74 -17.82 1.00
CA ASP A 140 22.73 -18.29 2.42
C ASP A 140 23.19 -17.21 3.42
N LYS A 141 24.10 -16.33 2.99
CA LYS A 141 24.60 -15.19 3.78
C LYS A 141 24.69 -13.94 2.90
N PRO A 142 23.55 -13.27 2.63
CA PRO A 142 23.52 -12.15 1.72
C PRO A 142 24.11 -10.90 2.38
N ASP A 143 24.82 -10.07 1.60
CA ASP A 143 25.25 -8.74 2.04
C ASP A 143 24.06 -7.78 2.12
N ALA A 144 22.99 -8.05 1.36
CA ALA A 144 21.76 -7.25 1.36
C ALA A 144 20.48 -8.07 1.21
N LEU A 145 19.41 -7.64 1.89
CA LEU A 145 18.04 -8.13 1.73
C LEU A 145 17.23 -7.09 0.96
N LEU A 146 16.69 -7.47 -0.21
CA LEU A 146 15.83 -6.59 -1.00
C LEU A 146 14.35 -6.85 -0.70
N PHE A 147 13.64 -5.78 -0.38
CA PHE A 147 12.20 -5.75 -0.11
C PHE A 147 11.52 -4.82 -1.12
N GLU A 148 10.28 -5.15 -1.50
CA GLU A 148 9.50 -4.40 -2.50
C GLU A 148 8.06 -4.15 -2.04
N THR A 149 7.37 -5.20 -1.62
CA THR A 149 5.96 -5.13 -1.18
C THR A 149 5.78 -5.10 0.33
N THR A 150 6.88 -5.24 1.07
CA THR A 150 6.93 -5.20 2.54
C THR A 150 7.97 -4.15 2.95
N THR A 151 7.65 -3.35 3.96
CA THR A 151 8.64 -2.47 4.58
C THR A 151 9.75 -3.33 5.20
N PRO A 152 11.04 -2.94 5.09
CA PRO A 152 12.11 -3.64 5.81
C PRO A 152 11.87 -3.68 7.33
N PRO A 153 12.52 -4.58 8.07
CA PRO A 153 12.42 -4.59 9.54
C PRO A 153 12.91 -3.28 10.17
N VAL A 154 12.18 -2.78 11.16
CA VAL A 154 12.47 -1.53 11.89
C VAL A 154 13.88 -1.56 12.52
N GLN A 155 14.22 -2.68 13.16
CA GLN A 155 15.50 -2.90 13.81
C GLN A 155 16.44 -3.71 12.91
N ARG A 156 17.74 -3.39 12.97
CA ARG A 156 18.83 -4.11 12.29
C ARG A 156 20.01 -4.18 13.25
N HIS A 157 20.45 -5.39 13.57
CA HIS A 157 21.58 -5.61 14.46
C HIS A 157 22.92 -5.44 13.72
N THR A 158 23.98 -5.09 14.46
CA THR A 158 25.31 -4.90 13.88
C THR A 158 25.85 -6.23 13.35
N GLY A 159 26.09 -6.31 12.04
CA GLY A 159 26.54 -7.52 11.34
C GLY A 159 25.48 -8.19 10.48
N GLU A 160 24.22 -7.74 10.54
CA GLU A 160 23.15 -8.21 9.66
C GLU A 160 23.26 -7.62 8.22
N PRO A 161 22.58 -8.23 7.22
CA PRO A 161 22.49 -7.71 5.86
C PRO A 161 21.99 -6.26 5.78
N LEU A 162 22.37 -5.52 4.74
CA LEU A 162 21.80 -4.20 4.43
C LEU A 162 20.35 -4.34 3.94
N ARG A 163 19.45 -3.53 4.47
CA ARG A 163 18.04 -3.45 4.07
C ARG A 163 17.93 -2.60 2.81
N VAL A 164 17.54 -3.20 1.69
CA VAL A 164 17.26 -2.50 0.44
C VAL A 164 15.76 -2.45 0.26
N TYR A 165 15.16 -1.27 0.09
CA TYR A 165 13.74 -1.13 -0.22
C TYR A 165 13.57 -0.53 -1.61
N MET A 166 12.81 -1.20 -2.47
CA MET A 166 12.48 -0.71 -3.81
C MET A 166 11.02 -0.36 -3.93
N ASP A 167 10.73 0.86 -4.36
CA ASP A 167 9.37 1.31 -4.62
C ASP A 167 9.34 2.28 -5.82
N LEU A 168 8.61 1.88 -6.86
CA LEU A 168 8.47 2.67 -8.09
C LEU A 168 7.07 3.33 -8.21
N GLU A 169 6.23 3.29 -7.16
CA GLU A 169 4.91 3.94 -7.18
C GLU A 169 5.01 5.48 -7.02
N ALA A 170 4.28 6.20 -7.89
CA ALA A 170 4.35 7.67 -8.04
C ALA A 170 4.01 8.55 -6.81
N GLY A 171 3.51 7.94 -5.74
CA GLY A 171 3.07 8.62 -4.52
C GLY A 171 3.80 8.12 -3.26
N ARG A 172 4.83 7.29 -3.43
CA ARG A 172 5.52 6.62 -2.33
C ARG A 172 6.92 7.15 -2.07
N ARG A 173 7.47 6.72 -0.95
CA ARG A 173 8.60 7.36 -0.27
C ARG A 173 9.42 6.30 0.46
N ARG A 174 10.67 6.67 0.73
CA ARG A 174 11.52 6.08 1.77
C ARG A 174 10.71 5.73 3.02
N SER A 175 10.91 4.52 3.55
CA SER A 175 10.24 4.07 4.77
C SER A 175 10.96 4.55 6.04
N GLY A 176 12.17 5.11 5.88
CA GLY A 176 13.06 5.49 6.98
C GLY A 176 13.74 4.29 7.66
N GLN A 177 13.47 3.07 7.17
CA GLN A 177 13.98 1.81 7.73
C GLN A 177 14.90 1.08 6.74
N GLU A 178 15.02 1.53 5.50
CA GLU A 178 15.99 0.99 4.54
C GLU A 178 17.38 1.61 4.70
N ASP A 179 18.41 0.79 4.51
CA ASP A 179 19.80 1.23 4.42
C ASP A 179 20.19 1.61 2.97
N ILE A 180 19.36 1.24 1.98
CA ILE A 180 19.40 1.67 0.56
C ILE A 180 17.96 1.76 0.02
N TYR A 181 17.57 2.89 -0.57
CA TYR A 181 16.29 3.06 -1.26
C TYR A 181 16.43 3.12 -2.79
N ILE A 182 15.60 2.37 -3.50
CA ILE A 182 15.54 2.32 -4.96
C ILE A 182 14.21 2.93 -5.42
N SER A 183 14.25 3.99 -6.23
CA SER A 183 13.05 4.65 -6.78
C SER A 183 13.29 5.11 -8.23
N TYR A 184 12.29 5.70 -8.88
CA TYR A 184 12.46 6.31 -10.20
C TYR A 184 13.12 7.70 -10.16
N HIS A 185 13.30 8.30 -8.97
CA HIS A 185 13.96 9.60 -8.81
C HIS A 185 15.49 9.50 -8.88
N ALA A 186 16.14 10.51 -9.46
CA ALA A 186 17.60 10.56 -9.59
C ALA A 186 18.34 10.94 -8.29
N GLU A 187 17.62 11.46 -7.29
CA GLU A 187 18.14 11.85 -5.98
C GLU A 187 18.12 10.71 -4.93
N ASP A 188 17.55 9.55 -5.27
CA ASP A 188 17.54 8.38 -4.39
C ASP A 188 18.78 7.49 -4.57
N ASP A 189 19.00 6.56 -3.64
CA ASP A 189 20.29 5.85 -3.51
C ASP A 189 20.65 5.04 -4.76
N VAL A 190 19.64 4.52 -5.47
CA VAL A 190 19.77 3.89 -6.79
C VAL A 190 18.53 4.25 -7.62
N GLN A 191 18.71 4.83 -8.81
CA GLN A 191 17.58 5.12 -9.70
C GLN A 191 17.14 3.85 -10.47
N SER A 192 15.84 3.67 -10.72
CA SER A 192 15.32 2.64 -11.63
C SER A 192 14.22 3.20 -12.53
N THR A 193 14.52 3.40 -13.81
CA THR A 193 13.58 3.93 -14.81
C THR A 193 12.79 2.82 -15.52
N TYR A 194 11.65 3.17 -16.10
CA TYR A 194 10.82 2.27 -16.89
C TYR A 194 11.28 2.04 -18.34
N ALA A 195 12.44 2.57 -18.75
CA ALA A 195 12.94 2.55 -20.14
C ALA A 195 13.70 1.25 -20.52
N GLY A 196 13.52 0.19 -19.74
CA GLY A 196 14.24 -1.08 -19.85
C GLY A 196 13.46 -2.19 -20.55
N ALA A 197 14.19 -3.16 -21.08
CA ALA A 197 13.66 -4.34 -21.75
C ALA A 197 12.86 -5.27 -20.83
N LEU A 198 13.17 -5.28 -19.53
CA LEU A 198 12.45 -6.10 -18.56
C LEU A 198 11.00 -5.67 -18.32
N PHE A 199 10.68 -4.40 -18.54
CA PHE A 199 9.28 -3.94 -18.50
C PHE A 199 8.46 -4.44 -19.69
N HIS A 200 9.10 -5.01 -20.71
CA HIS A 200 8.45 -5.41 -21.95
C HIS A 200 8.78 -6.83 -22.42
N SER A 201 9.35 -7.67 -21.55
CA SER A 201 9.58 -9.09 -21.82
C SER A 201 8.25 -9.80 -22.16
N GLY A 202 8.27 -10.63 -23.21
CA GLY A 202 7.11 -11.43 -23.64
C GLY A 202 6.18 -10.79 -24.67
N ARG A 203 6.56 -9.67 -25.32
CA ARG A 203 5.71 -9.01 -26.33
C ARG A 203 6.16 -9.20 -27.77
N ASN A 204 5.21 -9.16 -28.72
CA ASN A 204 5.54 -8.99 -30.14
C ASN A 204 6.11 -7.59 -30.41
N TYR A 205 7.26 -7.55 -31.08
CA TYR A 205 8.04 -6.36 -31.45
C TYR A 205 8.03 -6.04 -32.95
N HIS A 206 7.12 -6.64 -33.72
CA HIS A 206 6.84 -6.18 -35.08
C HIS A 206 6.49 -4.69 -35.08
N VAL A 207 7.16 -3.91 -35.94
CA VAL A 207 6.89 -2.48 -36.14
C VAL A 207 6.48 -2.29 -37.58
N SER A 208 5.22 -1.92 -37.80
CA SER A 208 4.64 -1.73 -39.13
C SER A 208 5.37 -0.63 -39.92
N SER A 209 5.66 -0.93 -41.20
CA SER A 209 6.09 0.07 -42.20
C SER A 209 4.97 1.04 -42.59
N ASP A 210 3.72 0.67 -42.31
CA ASP A 210 2.54 1.35 -42.80
C ASP A 210 1.64 1.77 -41.63
N LYS A 211 1.23 3.04 -41.65
CA LYS A 211 0.37 3.65 -40.65
C LYS A 211 -1.08 3.71 -41.12
N ASN A 212 -2.02 3.53 -40.20
CA ASN A 212 -3.45 3.77 -40.38
C ASN A 212 -3.68 5.13 -41.05
N ARG A 213 -4.53 5.14 -42.08
CA ARG A 213 -4.90 6.36 -42.82
C ARG A 213 -5.83 7.26 -42.00
N ASP A 214 -6.94 6.69 -41.54
CA ASP A 214 -8.08 7.46 -41.03
C ASP A 214 -8.15 7.48 -39.49
N ILE A 215 -7.60 6.47 -38.81
CA ILE A 215 -7.53 6.40 -37.34
C ILE A 215 -6.12 6.75 -36.87
N LEU A 216 -5.97 7.94 -36.28
CA LEU A 216 -4.66 8.55 -36.01
C LEU A 216 -4.06 8.12 -34.66
N VAL A 217 -4.90 7.96 -33.63
CA VAL A 217 -4.47 7.82 -32.23
C VAL A 217 -4.80 6.45 -31.66
N TYR A 218 -3.80 5.81 -31.07
CA TYR A 218 -3.95 4.68 -30.16
C TYR A 218 -4.06 5.16 -28.71
N TRP A 219 -5.00 4.62 -27.95
CA TRP A 219 -5.02 4.72 -26.49
C TRP A 219 -5.36 3.36 -25.85
N SER A 220 -4.83 3.06 -24.66
CA SER A 220 -5.33 1.93 -23.89
C SER A 220 -5.22 2.16 -22.39
N SER A 221 -6.18 1.65 -21.63
CA SER A 221 -6.04 1.55 -20.17
C SER A 221 -6.96 0.53 -19.52
N SER A 222 -6.46 -0.15 -18.48
CA SER A 222 -7.21 -1.10 -17.65
C SER A 222 -7.52 -0.60 -16.23
N ARG A 223 -6.85 0.47 -15.77
CA ARG A 223 -7.07 1.11 -14.46
C ARG A 223 -7.75 2.46 -14.69
N CYS A 224 -9.07 2.53 -14.51
CA CYS A 224 -9.85 3.72 -14.86
C CYS A 224 -9.81 4.77 -13.73
N LEU A 225 -8.98 5.80 -13.90
CA LEU A 225 -8.90 6.96 -13.01
C LEU A 225 -9.72 8.10 -13.60
N SER A 226 -10.52 8.80 -12.79
CA SER A 226 -11.50 9.81 -13.25
C SER A 226 -10.86 10.91 -14.09
N GLN A 227 -9.95 11.70 -13.50
CA GLN A 227 -9.26 12.82 -14.16
C GLN A 227 -8.54 12.39 -15.44
N ARG A 228 -7.81 11.27 -15.39
CA ARG A 228 -7.04 10.74 -16.52
C ARG A 228 -7.96 10.27 -17.67
N ASN A 229 -9.08 9.63 -17.33
CA ASN A 229 -10.08 9.21 -18.33
C ASN A 229 -10.86 10.39 -18.90
N GLU A 230 -11.10 11.45 -18.11
CA GLU A 230 -11.75 12.66 -18.59
C GLU A 230 -10.86 13.42 -19.57
N LEU A 231 -9.57 13.60 -19.25
CA LEU A 231 -8.57 14.18 -20.15
C LEU A 231 -8.47 13.37 -21.46
N ALA A 232 -8.36 12.04 -21.35
CA ALA A 232 -8.39 11.15 -22.51
C ALA A 232 -9.66 11.34 -23.34
N LYS A 233 -10.85 11.30 -22.72
CA LYS A 233 -12.13 11.46 -23.40
C LYS A 233 -12.24 12.81 -24.12
N LYS A 234 -11.85 13.92 -23.48
CA LYS A 234 -11.88 15.26 -24.09
C LYS A 234 -11.00 15.34 -25.33
N LEU A 235 -9.75 14.87 -25.26
CA LEU A 235 -8.83 14.91 -26.40
C LEU A 235 -9.20 13.90 -27.51
N LEU A 236 -9.59 12.69 -27.13
CA LEU A 236 -9.98 11.64 -28.08
C LEU A 236 -11.29 12.00 -28.82
N ASN A 237 -12.22 12.73 -28.21
CA ASN A 237 -13.39 13.27 -28.91
C ASN A 237 -13.02 14.25 -30.06
N LEU A 238 -11.81 14.82 -30.04
CA LEU A 238 -11.32 15.76 -31.06
C LEU A 238 -10.47 15.06 -32.15
N LEU A 239 -10.11 13.78 -31.98
CA LEU A 239 -9.16 13.04 -32.81
C LEU A 239 -9.69 11.65 -33.22
N PRO A 240 -9.54 11.22 -34.50
CA PRO A 240 -9.85 9.84 -34.88
C PRO A 240 -8.99 8.85 -34.11
N HIS A 241 -9.62 7.92 -33.38
CA HIS A 241 -8.92 7.08 -32.41
C HIS A 241 -9.51 5.68 -32.21
N HIS A 242 -8.66 4.77 -31.78
CA HIS A 242 -9.07 3.52 -31.13
C HIS A 242 -8.60 3.51 -29.67
N SER A 243 -9.50 3.08 -28.79
CA SER A 243 -9.29 2.96 -27.35
C SER A 243 -9.48 1.51 -26.92
N PHE A 244 -8.45 0.92 -26.32
CA PHE A 244 -8.40 -0.48 -25.88
C PHE A 244 -8.38 -0.60 -24.35
N GLY A 245 -8.51 -1.82 -23.83
CA GLY A 245 -8.52 -2.08 -22.39
C GLY A 245 -9.92 -1.95 -21.76
N LYS A 246 -10.00 -1.62 -20.47
CA LYS A 246 -11.27 -1.50 -19.73
C LYS A 246 -11.87 -0.08 -19.74
N CYS A 247 -11.11 0.92 -20.14
CA CYS A 247 -11.50 2.33 -20.03
C CYS A 247 -11.82 2.94 -21.41
N LEU A 248 -12.95 3.64 -21.53
CA LEU A 248 -13.53 4.24 -22.76
C LEU A 248 -13.83 3.28 -23.94
N ASN A 249 -13.12 2.15 -24.03
CA ASN A 249 -13.14 1.11 -25.06
C ASN A 249 -14.22 1.26 -26.15
N ASN A 250 -13.81 1.80 -27.31
CA ASN A 250 -14.65 1.99 -28.50
C ASN A 250 -14.46 0.90 -29.58
N VAL A 251 -13.60 -0.10 -29.34
CA VAL A 251 -13.31 -1.18 -30.29
C VAL A 251 -14.03 -2.51 -29.97
N GLY A 252 -14.82 -2.55 -28.90
CA GLY A 252 -15.75 -3.66 -28.60
C GLY A 252 -15.15 -4.86 -27.87
N GLY A 253 -13.92 -4.76 -27.33
CA GLY A 253 -13.33 -5.85 -26.56
C GLY A 253 -11.94 -5.56 -26.04
N LEU A 254 -11.45 -6.39 -25.12
CA LEU A 254 -10.05 -6.37 -24.69
C LEU A 254 -9.14 -6.79 -25.87
N ASP A 255 -9.44 -7.94 -26.48
CA ASP A 255 -8.59 -8.58 -27.49
C ASP A 255 -8.82 -8.11 -28.93
N ALA A 256 -9.65 -7.07 -29.13
CA ALA A 256 -9.99 -6.50 -30.44
C ALA A 256 -8.77 -6.03 -31.25
N ALA A 257 -7.65 -5.70 -30.59
CA ALA A 257 -6.39 -5.36 -31.26
C ALA A 257 -5.89 -6.48 -32.20
N LEU A 258 -6.10 -7.74 -31.84
CA LEU A 258 -5.66 -8.90 -32.62
C LEU A 258 -6.63 -9.24 -33.76
N SER A 259 -7.89 -8.84 -33.66
CA SER A 259 -8.84 -8.89 -34.77
C SER A 259 -8.56 -7.80 -35.82
N LEU A 260 -8.02 -6.65 -35.38
CA LEU A 260 -7.62 -5.56 -36.25
C LEU A 260 -6.25 -5.80 -36.91
N TYR A 261 -5.32 -6.45 -36.20
CA TYR A 261 -3.95 -6.73 -36.67
C TYR A 261 -3.56 -8.19 -36.40
N PRO A 262 -4.05 -9.16 -37.21
CA PRO A 262 -3.74 -10.58 -37.04
C PRO A 262 -2.24 -10.91 -37.11
N GLU A 263 -1.47 -10.12 -37.87
CA GLU A 263 -0.01 -10.20 -37.98
C GLU A 263 0.72 -9.97 -36.65
N CYS A 264 0.05 -9.38 -35.66
CA CYS A 264 0.62 -9.17 -34.34
C CYS A 264 0.64 -10.42 -33.46
N ALA A 265 -0.04 -11.51 -33.80
CA ALA A 265 -0.02 -12.76 -33.02
C ALA A 265 1.33 -13.51 -33.14
N ASN A 266 1.85 -14.05 -32.02
CA ASN A 266 3.16 -14.73 -31.97
C ASN A 266 3.09 -16.26 -32.09
N ASP A 267 1.98 -16.89 -31.68
CA ASP A 267 1.80 -18.35 -31.67
C ASP A 267 0.31 -18.69 -31.87
N ALA A 268 0.02 -19.68 -32.71
CA ALA A 268 -1.34 -20.15 -32.97
C ALA A 268 -1.86 -21.12 -31.89
N ASN A 269 -0.98 -21.68 -31.05
CA ASN A 269 -1.32 -22.70 -30.04
C ASN A 269 -1.62 -22.12 -28.64
N VAL A 270 -1.41 -20.82 -28.44
CA VAL A 270 -1.67 -20.12 -27.18
C VAL A 270 -2.80 -19.13 -27.41
N THR A 271 -3.82 -19.09 -26.55
CA THR A 271 -4.86 -18.05 -26.63
C THR A 271 -4.22 -16.68 -26.38
N PRO A 272 -4.10 -15.82 -27.41
CA PRO A 272 -3.30 -14.61 -27.30
C PRO A 272 -4.09 -13.52 -26.56
N LYS A 273 -3.42 -12.76 -25.70
CA LYS A 273 -4.02 -11.59 -25.02
C LYS A 273 -3.47 -10.31 -25.64
N TRP A 274 -4.30 -9.29 -25.83
CA TRP A 274 -3.86 -8.04 -26.50
C TRP A 274 -2.61 -7.37 -25.89
N TRP A 275 -2.41 -7.49 -24.58
CA TRP A 275 -1.26 -6.88 -23.90
C TRP A 275 0.07 -7.57 -24.23
N ASP A 276 0.04 -8.83 -24.67
CA ASP A 276 1.19 -9.59 -25.18
C ASP A 276 1.60 -9.10 -26.60
N HIS A 277 0.76 -8.29 -27.24
CA HIS A 277 0.95 -7.81 -28.62
C HIS A 277 0.87 -6.27 -28.74
N LEU A 278 0.98 -5.59 -27.60
CA LEU A 278 0.75 -4.16 -27.44
C LEU A 278 1.63 -3.28 -28.34
N HIS A 279 2.94 -3.54 -28.42
CA HIS A 279 3.85 -2.76 -29.26
C HIS A 279 3.52 -2.88 -30.75
N CYS A 280 3.23 -4.10 -31.22
CA CYS A 280 2.82 -4.32 -32.60
C CYS A 280 1.54 -3.55 -32.92
N ALA A 281 0.48 -3.70 -32.11
CA ALA A 281 -0.77 -2.98 -32.31
C ALA A 281 -0.58 -1.45 -32.32
N MET A 282 0.23 -0.90 -31.39
CA MET A 282 0.58 0.52 -31.35
C MET A 282 1.36 0.99 -32.59
N SER A 283 2.13 0.10 -33.23
CA SER A 283 2.96 0.43 -34.40
C SER A 283 2.17 0.78 -35.65
N HIS A 284 0.90 0.35 -35.77
CA HIS A 284 0.04 0.72 -36.89
C HIS A 284 -0.50 2.17 -36.77
N TYR A 285 -0.35 2.84 -35.63
CA TYR A 285 -0.84 4.20 -35.42
C TYR A 285 0.27 5.23 -35.59
N LYS A 286 -0.12 6.43 -36.03
CA LYS A 286 0.80 7.58 -36.06
C LYS A 286 1.10 8.07 -34.65
N PHE A 287 0.07 8.16 -33.81
CA PHE A 287 0.20 8.70 -32.46
C PHE A 287 -0.27 7.70 -31.40
N VAL A 288 0.39 7.74 -30.25
CA VAL A 288 -0.07 7.06 -29.03
C VAL A 288 -0.34 8.11 -27.98
N LEU A 289 -1.50 8.06 -27.34
CA LEU A 289 -1.82 8.92 -26.20
C LEU A 289 -1.22 8.33 -24.93
N ALA A 290 -0.11 8.89 -24.46
CA ALA A 290 0.63 8.45 -23.28
C ALA A 290 0.31 9.37 -22.08
N ILE A 291 -0.75 9.04 -21.33
CA ILE A 291 -1.15 9.76 -20.12
C ILE A 291 -0.73 8.96 -18.89
N GLU A 292 0.03 9.60 -18.00
CA GLU A 292 0.43 9.01 -16.73
C GLU A 292 -0.71 8.92 -15.72
N ASN A 293 -0.50 8.13 -14.68
CA ASN A 293 -1.48 8.02 -13.59
C ASN A 293 -1.48 9.27 -12.67
N THR A 294 -0.43 10.09 -12.72
CA THR A 294 -0.26 11.36 -12.00
C THR A 294 0.79 12.22 -12.72
N PHE A 295 0.82 13.52 -12.44
CA PHE A 295 1.74 14.50 -13.03
C PHE A 295 2.98 14.76 -12.14
N THR A 296 3.48 13.73 -11.45
CA THR A 296 4.62 13.82 -10.52
C THR A 296 5.95 14.01 -11.28
N GLU A 297 6.87 14.82 -10.74
CA GLU A 297 8.24 14.95 -11.27
C GLU A 297 8.96 13.59 -11.35
N SER A 298 9.73 13.38 -12.41
CA SER A 298 10.48 12.15 -12.73
C SER A 298 9.65 10.88 -12.91
N TYR A 299 8.33 10.89 -12.66
CA TYR A 299 7.45 9.75 -12.86
C TYR A 299 7.10 9.57 -14.35
N VAL A 300 8.03 8.95 -15.08
CA VAL A 300 7.90 8.58 -16.49
C VAL A 300 7.87 7.07 -16.60
N THR A 301 6.76 6.51 -17.04
CA THR A 301 6.50 5.07 -16.98
C THR A 301 6.57 4.39 -18.33
N GLU A 302 6.29 3.09 -18.32
CA GLU A 302 6.28 2.22 -19.47
C GLU A 302 5.37 2.73 -20.61
N LYS A 303 4.32 3.50 -20.29
CA LYS A 303 3.37 4.08 -21.27
C LYS A 303 4.06 4.98 -22.30
N LEU A 304 5.05 5.77 -21.87
CA LEU A 304 5.80 6.65 -22.78
C LEU A 304 6.83 5.87 -23.58
N PHE A 305 7.57 4.97 -22.92
CA PHE A 305 8.64 4.20 -23.58
C PHE A 305 8.08 3.22 -24.61
N TYR A 306 6.96 2.55 -24.33
CA TYR A 306 6.27 1.71 -25.33
C TYR A 306 5.83 2.50 -26.56
N ALA A 307 5.36 3.75 -26.37
CA ALA A 307 4.94 4.61 -27.45
C ALA A 307 6.10 5.02 -28.37
N LEU A 308 7.26 5.31 -27.77
CA LEU A 308 8.49 5.53 -28.52
C LEU A 308 8.88 4.26 -29.28
N ASP A 309 8.95 3.12 -28.59
CA ASP A 309 9.52 1.87 -29.14
C ASP A 309 8.62 1.14 -30.13
N SER A 310 7.30 1.39 -30.12
CA SER A 310 6.40 0.97 -31.21
C SER A 310 6.56 1.78 -32.50
N GLY A 311 7.45 2.78 -32.55
CA GLY A 311 7.60 3.65 -33.73
C GLY A 311 6.41 4.57 -33.97
N ALA A 312 5.65 4.93 -32.93
CA ALA A 312 4.63 5.97 -32.95
C ALA A 312 5.19 7.27 -32.34
N VAL A 313 4.50 8.39 -32.53
CA VAL A 313 4.81 9.66 -31.85
C VAL A 313 3.96 9.77 -30.58
N PRO A 314 4.54 9.83 -29.37
CA PRO A 314 3.77 9.96 -28.14
C PRO A 314 3.16 11.35 -28.00
N ILE A 315 1.85 11.41 -27.73
CA ILE A 315 1.17 12.58 -27.18
C ILE A 315 1.18 12.42 -25.67
N TYR A 316 2.06 13.14 -24.97
CA TYR A 316 2.40 12.89 -23.58
C TYR A 316 1.73 13.86 -22.60
N PHE A 317 1.29 13.31 -21.47
CA PHE A 317 0.74 14.02 -20.32
C PHE A 317 1.24 13.33 -19.03
N GLY A 318 2.23 13.93 -18.35
CA GLY A 318 2.83 13.36 -17.13
C GLY A 318 3.88 14.28 -16.51
N ALA A 319 5.07 13.76 -16.18
CA ALA A 319 6.13 14.45 -15.44
C ALA A 319 6.55 15.82 -16.05
N PRO A 320 6.64 16.92 -15.27
CA PRO A 320 7.18 18.22 -15.70
C PRO A 320 8.48 18.12 -16.50
N ASN A 321 9.46 17.41 -15.96
CA ASN A 321 10.81 17.21 -16.49
C ASN A 321 10.95 16.06 -17.50
N VAL A 322 9.87 15.63 -18.18
CA VAL A 322 9.91 14.51 -19.15
C VAL A 322 11.01 14.62 -20.21
N MET A 323 11.42 15.83 -20.58
CA MET A 323 12.51 16.06 -21.54
C MET A 323 13.88 15.51 -21.08
N ASP A 324 14.08 15.28 -19.79
CA ASP A 324 15.28 14.63 -19.27
C ASP A 324 15.30 13.12 -19.52
N PHE A 325 14.14 12.51 -19.84
CA PHE A 325 13.97 11.06 -19.98
C PHE A 325 13.82 10.59 -21.42
N VAL A 326 13.66 11.51 -22.39
CA VAL A 326 13.37 11.18 -23.80
C VAL A 326 14.38 11.81 -24.75
N PRO A 327 14.52 11.29 -25.99
CA PRO A 327 15.33 11.93 -27.01
C PRO A 327 14.78 13.33 -27.36
N PRO A 328 15.64 14.29 -27.76
CA PRO A 328 15.18 15.61 -28.16
C PRO A 328 14.21 15.52 -29.33
N HIS A 329 13.11 16.30 -29.25
CA HIS A 329 12.04 16.34 -30.26
C HIS A 329 11.42 14.97 -30.60
N SER A 330 11.26 14.09 -29.61
CA SER A 330 10.64 12.76 -29.81
C SER A 330 9.17 12.65 -29.38
N ILE A 331 8.64 13.67 -28.68
CA ILE A 331 7.28 13.65 -28.09
C ILE A 331 6.51 14.94 -28.38
N ILE A 332 5.18 14.84 -28.42
CA ILE A 332 4.26 15.98 -28.35
C ILE A 332 3.84 16.14 -26.89
N ASP A 333 4.44 17.08 -26.17
CA ASP A 333 4.05 17.40 -24.79
C ASP A 333 2.73 18.19 -24.79
N GLY A 334 1.63 17.51 -24.47
CA GLY A 334 0.28 18.06 -24.56
C GLY A 334 0.02 19.23 -23.61
N ARG A 335 0.86 19.42 -22.59
CA ARG A 335 0.75 20.48 -21.58
C ARG A 335 1.29 21.83 -22.07
N LYS A 336 2.01 21.85 -23.20
CA LYS A 336 2.57 23.08 -23.80
C LYS A 336 1.60 23.82 -24.72
N PHE A 337 0.39 23.29 -24.90
CA PHE A 337 -0.68 23.86 -25.71
C PHE A 337 -1.69 24.58 -24.82
N LYS A 338 -2.28 25.68 -25.32
CA LYS A 338 -3.23 26.52 -24.57
C LYS A 338 -4.59 25.82 -24.41
N SER A 339 -4.93 24.91 -25.30
CA SER A 339 -6.16 24.11 -25.22
C SER A 339 -6.01 22.75 -25.92
N LEU A 340 -6.96 21.84 -25.66
CA LEU A 340 -7.00 20.52 -26.30
C LEU A 340 -7.36 20.60 -27.78
N GLU A 341 -8.06 21.66 -28.20
CA GLU A 341 -8.40 21.96 -29.59
C GLU A 341 -7.16 22.44 -30.37
N GLU A 342 -6.29 23.25 -29.74
CA GLU A 342 -5.00 23.63 -30.32
C GLU A 342 -4.10 22.39 -30.49
N LEU A 343 -3.99 21.56 -29.45
CA LEU A 343 -3.27 20.29 -29.50
C LEU A 343 -3.83 19.34 -30.58
N ALA A 344 -5.14 19.15 -30.64
CA ALA A 344 -5.77 18.28 -31.63
C ALA A 344 -5.59 18.81 -33.07
N SER A 345 -5.58 20.13 -33.25
CA SER A 345 -5.29 20.77 -34.54
C SER A 345 -3.82 20.55 -34.94
N TYR A 346 -2.89 20.70 -34.00
CA TYR A 346 -1.47 20.40 -34.22
C TYR A 346 -1.22 18.93 -34.58
N VAL A 347 -1.83 17.99 -33.85
CA VAL A 347 -1.74 16.54 -34.14
C VAL A 347 -2.28 16.24 -35.54
N LYS A 348 -3.40 16.83 -35.95
CA LYS A 348 -3.94 16.69 -37.32
C LYS A 348 -3.04 17.31 -38.39
N ALA A 349 -2.35 18.41 -38.10
CA ALA A 349 -1.38 19.01 -39.02
C ALA A 349 -0.16 18.09 -39.22
N VAL A 350 0.45 17.61 -38.12
CA VAL A 350 1.58 16.65 -38.18
C VAL A 350 1.15 15.32 -38.83
N ALA A 351 -0.08 14.85 -38.62
CA ALA A 351 -0.62 13.65 -39.28
C ALA A 351 -0.64 13.74 -40.82
N ASN A 352 -0.72 14.96 -41.36
CA ASN A 352 -0.83 15.29 -42.78
C ASN A 352 0.45 15.90 -43.36
N ASP A 353 1.56 15.87 -42.61
CA ASP A 353 2.88 16.29 -43.09
C ASP A 353 3.88 15.13 -42.86
N PRO A 354 4.29 14.41 -43.91
CA PRO A 354 5.22 13.29 -43.79
C PRO A 354 6.61 13.72 -43.31
N VAL A 355 7.02 14.97 -43.55
CA VAL A 355 8.33 15.50 -43.13
C VAL A 355 8.28 15.89 -41.66
N ALA A 356 7.24 16.62 -41.22
CA ALA A 356 7.08 16.95 -39.80
C ALA A 356 6.90 15.71 -38.92
N TYR A 357 6.13 14.70 -39.37
CA TYR A 357 6.00 13.43 -38.65
C TYR A 357 7.33 12.66 -38.61
N ALA A 358 8.07 12.60 -39.71
CA ALA A 358 9.37 11.94 -39.76
C ALA A 358 10.42 12.60 -38.85
N GLU A 359 10.36 13.92 -38.64
CA GLU A 359 11.30 14.65 -37.77
C GLU A 359 11.21 14.17 -36.30
N TYR A 360 10.04 13.73 -35.83
CA TYR A 360 9.87 13.12 -34.51
C TYR A 360 10.61 11.79 -34.31
N HIS A 361 11.01 11.12 -35.41
CA HIS A 361 11.79 9.89 -35.39
C HIS A 361 13.27 10.10 -35.75
N ALA A 362 13.66 11.34 -36.11
CA ALA A 362 15.01 11.66 -36.57
C ALA A 362 16.12 11.32 -35.56
N TRP A 363 15.81 11.36 -34.26
CA TRP A 363 16.73 10.94 -33.19
C TRP A 363 17.23 9.50 -33.36
N ARG A 364 16.37 8.57 -33.83
CA ARG A 364 16.72 7.16 -34.10
C ARG A 364 17.72 7.07 -35.25
N ARG A 365 17.48 7.84 -36.32
CA ARG A 365 18.25 7.82 -37.58
C ARG A 365 19.59 8.56 -37.48
N CYS A 366 19.63 9.65 -36.72
CA CYS A 366 20.77 10.56 -36.64
C CYS A 366 21.67 10.32 -35.41
N GLY A 367 21.33 9.35 -34.55
CA GLY A 367 22.08 8.99 -33.34
C GLY A 367 21.97 10.02 -32.21
N VAL A 368 20.90 10.83 -32.18
CA VAL A 368 20.75 11.95 -31.23
C VAL A 368 19.90 11.49 -30.04
N LEU A 369 20.46 10.66 -29.16
CA LEU A 369 19.73 10.10 -28.02
C LEU A 369 19.49 11.11 -26.87
N GLY A 370 20.32 12.15 -26.76
CA GLY A 370 20.31 13.03 -25.59
C GLY A 370 20.45 12.22 -24.29
N ASN A 371 19.65 12.54 -23.28
CA ASN A 371 19.61 11.81 -22.01
C ASN A 371 18.92 10.44 -22.08
N TYR A 372 18.28 10.07 -23.21
CA TYR A 372 17.60 8.77 -23.33
C TYR A 372 18.55 7.58 -23.17
N GLY A 373 19.79 7.70 -23.66
CA GLY A 373 20.81 6.67 -23.48
C GLY A 373 21.09 6.38 -21.99
N LYS A 374 21.23 7.45 -21.18
CA LYS A 374 21.40 7.35 -19.73
C LYS A 374 20.13 6.81 -19.06
N THR A 375 18.95 7.29 -19.50
CA THR A 375 17.65 6.83 -19.00
C THR A 375 17.48 5.32 -19.14
N ARG A 376 17.79 4.75 -20.31
CA ARG A 376 17.79 3.29 -20.53
C ARG A 376 18.84 2.57 -19.69
N ALA A 377 20.03 3.16 -19.54
CA ALA A 377 21.10 2.59 -18.73
C ALA A 377 20.83 2.63 -17.21
N MET A 378 19.88 3.47 -16.75
CA MET A 378 19.34 3.49 -15.38
C MET A 378 18.04 2.70 -15.22
N SER A 379 17.68 1.84 -16.18
CA SER A 379 16.48 1.01 -16.07
C SER A 379 16.68 -0.22 -15.17
N LEU A 380 15.60 -1.01 -15.00
CA LEU A 380 15.61 -2.29 -14.28
C LEU A 380 16.62 -3.29 -14.86
N ASP A 381 16.91 -3.23 -16.16
CA ASP A 381 17.82 -4.14 -16.88
C ASP A 381 19.24 -4.19 -16.27
N THR A 382 19.70 -3.05 -15.74
CA THR A 382 21.05 -2.86 -15.18
C THR A 382 21.03 -2.77 -13.65
N LEU A 383 19.86 -2.86 -13.02
CA LEU A 383 19.68 -2.63 -11.59
C LEU A 383 20.54 -3.56 -10.71
N PRO A 384 20.72 -4.87 -11.00
CA PRO A 384 21.50 -5.74 -10.12
C PRO A 384 22.91 -5.23 -9.87
N CYS A 385 23.66 -4.91 -10.92
CA CYS A 385 25.01 -4.39 -10.78
C CYS A 385 25.05 -3.04 -10.06
N ARG A 386 24.14 -2.12 -10.37
CA ARG A 386 24.10 -0.79 -9.75
C ARG A 386 23.75 -0.88 -8.26
N LEU A 387 22.87 -1.79 -7.85
CA LEU A 387 22.61 -2.09 -6.45
C LEU A 387 23.83 -2.74 -5.77
N CYS A 388 24.42 -3.75 -6.37
CA CYS A 388 25.60 -4.41 -5.81
C CYS A 388 26.78 -3.44 -5.63
N GLU A 389 26.99 -2.49 -6.54
CA GLU A 389 27.95 -1.41 -6.35
C GLU A 389 27.58 -0.51 -5.14
N ALA A 390 26.31 -0.13 -4.98
CA ALA A 390 25.84 0.66 -3.84
C ALA A 390 26.02 -0.09 -2.49
N VAL A 391 25.69 -1.38 -2.45
CA VAL A 391 25.93 -2.28 -1.30
C VAL A 391 27.43 -2.38 -0.99
N SER A 392 28.28 -2.59 -2.00
CA SER A 392 29.74 -2.64 -1.85
C SER A 392 30.33 -1.34 -1.28
N ARG A 393 29.81 -0.16 -1.68
CA ARG A 393 30.23 1.13 -1.10
C ARG A 393 29.78 1.28 0.38
N ARG A 394 28.59 0.75 0.75
CA ARG A 394 28.02 0.83 2.12
C ARG A 394 28.49 -0.28 3.08
N ALA A 395 29.27 -1.26 2.63
CA ALA A 395 29.73 -2.41 3.43
C ALA A 395 30.51 -2.09 4.73
N HIS A 396 30.97 -0.86 4.93
CA HIS A 396 31.57 -0.42 6.20
C HIS A 396 30.56 -0.44 7.37
N LEU A 397 29.27 -0.22 7.09
CA LEU A 397 28.15 -0.32 8.04
C LEU A 397 27.92 -1.76 8.56
N MET A 398 28.62 -2.75 8.00
CA MET A 398 28.55 -4.16 8.42
C MET A 398 29.76 -4.58 9.26
N ARG A 399 30.83 -3.78 9.31
CA ARG A 399 32.16 -4.18 9.84
C ARG A 399 32.58 -3.56 11.19
N VAL A 400 31.67 -2.92 11.92
CA VAL A 400 32.01 -2.29 13.22
C VAL A 400 32.25 -3.33 14.33
N ALA A 401 31.64 -4.52 14.24
CA ALA A 401 31.71 -5.55 15.28
C ALA A 401 32.96 -6.48 15.22
N LEU A 402 34.18 -5.96 15.03
CA LEU A 402 35.39 -6.79 15.08
C LEU A 402 36.74 -6.09 15.41
N LYS A 403 36.74 -4.88 15.99
CA LYS A 403 37.98 -4.18 16.38
C LYS A 403 38.16 -3.86 17.88
N SER A 404 37.20 -4.18 18.74
CA SER A 404 37.31 -3.92 20.19
C SER A 404 37.52 -5.18 21.07
N ALA A 405 37.36 -6.39 20.52
CA ALA A 405 37.43 -7.64 21.28
C ALA A 405 38.84 -8.26 21.40
N THR A 406 39.81 -7.82 20.59
CA THR A 406 41.08 -8.55 20.38
C THR A 406 42.31 -7.87 21.00
N ARG A 407 42.14 -7.07 22.06
CA ARG A 407 43.25 -6.31 22.69
C ARG A 407 43.46 -6.49 24.19
N PHE A 408 42.73 -7.40 24.85
CA PHE A 408 42.84 -7.62 26.31
C PHE A 408 42.97 -9.08 26.77
N LEU A 409 43.16 -10.05 25.86
CA LEU A 409 43.27 -11.48 26.21
C LEU A 409 44.42 -12.23 25.49
N VAL A 410 45.61 -11.64 25.42
CA VAL A 410 46.87 -12.41 25.26
C VAL A 410 48.02 -11.73 26.01
N ALA A 411 48.22 -12.10 27.28
CA ALA A 411 49.49 -11.91 27.98
C ALA A 411 49.64 -12.96 29.10
N HIS A 412 50.75 -13.72 29.05
CA HIS A 412 51.25 -14.68 30.04
C HIS A 412 50.48 -16.01 30.25
N PRO A 413 51.08 -17.14 29.83
CA PRO A 413 50.76 -18.47 30.32
C PRO A 413 51.76 -18.97 31.41
N VAL A 414 51.39 -20.13 32.01
CA VAL A 414 52.22 -21.09 32.79
C VAL A 414 52.32 -20.91 34.32
N SER A 415 51.85 -21.95 35.04
CA SER A 415 52.13 -22.35 36.44
C SER A 415 51.71 -21.37 37.58
N ASP A 416 51.33 -21.80 38.79
CA ASP A 416 51.58 -23.08 39.48
C ASP A 416 50.58 -23.36 40.64
N LEU A 417 50.68 -24.54 41.28
CA LEU A 417 50.37 -24.86 42.68
C LEU A 417 48.92 -24.91 43.25
N SER A 418 48.46 -26.17 43.36
CA SER A 418 47.92 -26.84 44.56
C SER A 418 46.67 -26.36 45.33
N VAL A 419 45.61 -27.17 45.21
CA VAL A 419 44.90 -27.89 46.29
C VAL A 419 45.22 -27.53 47.76
N ARG A 420 44.20 -26.97 48.45
CA ARG A 420 43.71 -27.19 49.84
C ARG A 420 42.47 -26.26 49.99
N GLY A 421 41.35 -26.58 50.64
CA GLY A 421 41.00 -27.65 51.58
C GLY A 421 40.46 -27.03 52.88
N PHE A 422 39.28 -27.48 53.37
CA PHE A 422 38.52 -27.03 54.57
C PHE A 422 37.67 -25.75 54.42
N SER A 423 36.33 -25.75 54.55
CA SER A 423 35.38 -26.28 55.56
C SER A 423 35.05 -25.33 56.73
N LEU A 424 33.74 -25.02 56.84
CA LEU A 424 32.94 -24.70 58.04
C LEU A 424 33.18 -23.46 58.93
N SER A 425 32.07 -22.70 59.06
CA SER A 425 31.41 -22.27 60.31
C SER A 425 31.50 -20.81 60.85
N GLN A 426 30.30 -20.23 61.00
CA GLN A 426 29.73 -19.45 62.11
C GLN A 426 30.38 -18.16 62.69
N SER A 427 29.59 -17.07 62.52
CA SER A 427 29.10 -16.09 63.54
C SER A 427 30.05 -15.23 64.40
N HIS A 428 29.74 -13.93 64.48
CA HIS A 428 29.51 -13.10 65.70
C HIS A 428 29.31 -11.62 65.25
N LYS A 429 28.12 -11.00 65.34
CA LYS A 429 27.54 -10.21 66.46
C LYS A 429 28.42 -9.07 67.03
N LEU A 430 27.92 -7.82 66.88
CA LEU A 430 28.03 -6.73 67.88
C LEU A 430 26.96 -5.64 67.62
N THR A 431 26.73 -4.74 68.58
CA THR A 431 25.43 -4.05 68.83
C THR A 431 25.57 -2.63 69.39
N SER A 432 24.65 -1.71 69.06
CA SER A 432 23.99 -0.75 70.00
C SER A 432 22.87 0.07 69.29
N THR A 433 21.58 0.00 69.69
CA THR A 433 20.82 0.68 70.78
C THR A 433 20.42 2.14 70.45
N VAL A 434 19.13 2.46 70.29
CA VAL A 434 18.23 3.27 71.19
C VAL A 434 17.03 3.71 70.29
N VAL A 435 15.72 3.77 70.62
CA VAL A 435 14.87 3.35 71.78
C VAL A 435 13.40 3.04 71.30
N LEU A 436 12.43 2.92 72.21
CA LEU A 436 11.01 2.50 72.08
C LEU A 436 10.05 3.73 72.36
N PRO A 437 8.67 3.65 72.51
CA PRO A 437 7.88 2.47 72.89
C PRO A 437 6.35 2.33 72.55
N LEU A 438 5.79 1.15 72.91
CA LEU A 438 4.37 0.76 73.13
C LEU A 438 3.46 0.59 71.87
N HIS A 439 2.52 -0.36 71.77
CA HIS A 439 2.16 -1.49 72.65
C HIS A 439 1.54 -2.69 71.88
N SER A 440 1.46 -3.84 72.55
CA SER A 440 0.90 -5.15 72.15
C SER A 440 -0.59 -5.13 71.72
N HIS A 441 -1.16 -6.09 70.95
CA HIS A 441 -1.15 -7.56 71.19
C HIS A 441 -1.34 -8.47 69.95
N ARG A 442 -0.81 -9.70 70.09
CA ARG A 442 -1.09 -10.95 69.33
C ARG A 442 -2.25 -11.75 69.98
N PRO A 443 -2.67 -12.95 69.49
CA PRO A 443 -2.62 -13.55 68.14
C PRO A 443 -3.99 -14.11 67.65
N ALA A 444 -4.02 -14.68 66.45
CA ALA A 444 -5.16 -15.46 65.93
C ALA A 444 -5.26 -16.88 66.52
N LYS A 445 -6.50 -17.41 66.57
CA LYS A 445 -6.89 -18.76 66.07
C LYS A 445 -8.39 -19.05 66.30
N THR A 446 -8.96 -19.86 65.39
CA THR A 446 -10.02 -20.90 65.62
C THR A 446 -11.32 -20.77 64.81
N LEU A 447 -11.59 -21.84 64.04
CA LEU A 447 -12.83 -22.32 63.39
C LEU A 447 -13.71 -21.41 62.49
N VAL A 448 -13.70 -21.75 61.20
CA VAL A 448 -14.85 -22.33 60.46
C VAL A 448 -16.26 -21.94 60.92
N ARG A 449 -16.94 -21.11 60.11
CA ARG A 449 -18.25 -21.50 59.52
C ARG A 449 -18.69 -20.62 58.35
N ILE A 450 -19.14 -21.33 57.31
CA ILE A 450 -20.03 -20.97 56.20
C ILE A 450 -20.82 -19.66 56.42
N ALA A 451 -20.69 -18.72 55.47
CA ALA A 451 -21.52 -17.52 55.40
C ALA A 451 -22.11 -17.35 53.98
N THR A 452 -23.44 -17.22 53.91
CA THR A 452 -24.18 -16.77 52.73
C THR A 452 -23.86 -15.31 52.40
N PRO A 453 -23.83 -14.90 51.11
CA PRO A 453 -23.45 -13.55 50.75
C PRO A 453 -24.57 -12.52 51.04
N SER A 454 -24.30 -11.60 51.98
CA SER A 454 -25.07 -10.36 52.12
C SER A 454 -24.29 -9.20 51.51
N PHE A 455 -24.99 -8.34 50.76
CA PHE A 455 -24.49 -7.12 50.12
C PHE A 455 -23.40 -6.36 50.90
N ARG A 456 -22.31 -6.01 50.20
CA ARG A 456 -21.46 -4.87 50.55
C ARG A 456 -21.16 -4.05 49.31
N SER A 457 -21.07 -2.73 49.51
CA SER A 457 -20.83 -1.71 48.50
C SER A 457 -19.59 -1.97 47.65
N CYS A 458 -19.70 -1.84 46.33
CA CYS A 458 -18.55 -1.68 45.46
C CYS A 458 -17.77 -0.43 45.86
N GLY A 459 -16.57 -0.61 46.43
CA GLY A 459 -15.57 0.44 46.40
C GLY A 459 -15.06 0.61 44.97
N CYS A 460 -15.06 1.83 44.45
CA CYS A 460 -14.38 2.11 43.19
C CYS A 460 -12.91 1.70 43.30
N ALA A 461 -12.44 0.88 42.37
CA ALA A 461 -11.00 0.74 42.16
C ALA A 461 -10.42 2.11 41.80
N PRO A 462 -9.22 2.48 42.31
CA PRO A 462 -8.59 3.74 41.95
C PRO A 462 -8.31 3.75 40.45
N MET A 463 -8.74 4.80 39.75
CA MET A 463 -8.45 4.96 38.33
C MET A 463 -6.93 4.96 38.12
N SER A 464 -6.43 4.12 37.22
CA SER A 464 -5.03 4.11 36.82
C SER A 464 -4.70 5.43 36.11
N THR A 465 -4.01 6.34 36.81
CA THR A 465 -3.52 7.58 36.21
C THR A 465 -2.46 7.27 35.16
N VAL A 466 -2.66 7.81 33.97
CA VAL A 466 -1.72 7.64 32.85
C VAL A 466 -0.47 8.45 33.16
N GLN A 467 0.70 7.84 33.04
CA GLN A 467 1.97 8.55 33.17
C GLN A 467 2.16 9.45 31.95
N VAL A 468 2.14 10.76 32.18
CA VAL A 468 2.29 11.81 31.17
C VAL A 468 3.44 12.70 31.61
N ARG A 469 4.44 12.88 30.75
CA ARG A 469 5.60 13.74 31.02
C ARG A 469 5.16 15.20 31.12
N ASP A 470 5.73 15.96 32.05
CA ASP A 470 5.45 17.39 32.18
C ASP A 470 6.22 18.26 31.16
N ARG A 471 7.16 17.66 30.42
CA ARG A 471 7.91 18.26 29.31
C ARG A 471 8.08 17.25 28.18
N ILE A 472 8.29 17.75 26.96
CA ILE A 472 8.60 16.92 25.79
C ILE A 472 10.12 16.85 25.61
N ASP A 473 10.66 15.64 25.55
CA ASP A 473 12.07 15.40 25.27
C ASP A 473 12.29 15.28 23.76
N LEU A 474 13.03 16.22 23.19
CA LEU A 474 13.43 16.19 21.77
C LEU A 474 14.66 15.32 21.56
N SER A 475 14.58 14.42 20.58
CA SER A 475 15.73 13.75 19.98
C SER A 475 16.65 14.75 19.28
N ASP A 476 17.90 14.35 19.03
CA ASP A 476 18.89 15.20 18.36
C ASP A 476 18.44 15.62 16.95
N THR A 477 17.73 14.75 16.23
CA THR A 477 17.15 15.04 14.91
C THR A 477 16.00 16.05 15.01
N GLU A 478 15.03 15.84 15.92
CA GLU A 478 13.93 16.80 16.13
C GLU A 478 14.45 18.17 16.55
N ARG A 479 15.44 18.22 17.44
CA ARG A 479 16.12 19.45 17.86
C ARG A 479 16.77 20.14 16.67
N SER A 480 17.54 19.41 15.86
CA SER A 480 18.18 19.94 14.65
C SER A 480 17.17 20.48 13.64
N ILE A 481 16.03 19.81 13.46
CA ILE A 481 14.91 20.28 12.61
C ILE A 481 14.35 21.59 13.16
N PHE A 482 13.99 21.65 14.44
CA PHE A 482 13.37 22.85 15.03
C PHE A 482 14.35 24.02 15.07
N ASP A 483 15.62 23.80 15.41
CA ASP A 483 16.67 24.82 15.36
C ASP A 483 16.83 25.41 13.94
N ARG A 484 16.71 24.57 12.89
CA ARG A 484 16.73 25.00 11.47
C ARG A 484 15.53 25.88 11.12
N LEU A 485 14.33 25.47 11.53
CA LEU A 485 13.10 26.24 11.26
C LEU A 485 13.12 27.59 12.01
N LEU A 486 13.54 27.61 13.27
CA LEU A 486 13.71 28.84 14.05
C LEU A 486 14.84 29.72 13.49
N ALA A 487 15.90 29.15 12.92
CA ALA A 487 16.95 29.91 12.26
C ALA A 487 16.45 30.59 10.97
N THR A 488 15.55 29.94 10.22
CA THR A 488 14.86 30.55 9.08
C THR A 488 14.06 31.78 9.50
N LEU A 489 13.27 31.69 10.59
CA LEU A 489 12.54 32.86 11.13
C LEU A 489 13.49 34.01 11.47
N ARG A 490 14.59 33.72 12.17
CA ARG A 490 15.59 34.72 12.57
C ARG A 490 16.27 35.38 11.37
N HIS A 491 16.55 34.63 10.30
CA HIS A 491 17.20 35.12 9.09
C HIS A 491 16.31 36.08 8.30
N PHE A 492 15.00 35.81 8.23
CA PHE A 492 14.03 36.65 7.51
C PHE A 492 13.25 37.64 8.42
N HIS A 493 13.59 37.72 9.71
CA HIS A 493 12.92 38.55 10.72
C HIS A 493 11.40 38.30 10.86
N LEU A 494 10.96 37.07 10.58
CA LEU A 494 9.56 36.65 10.64
C LEU A 494 9.08 36.54 12.09
N GLN A 495 7.83 36.94 12.34
CA GLN A 495 7.18 36.84 13.67
C GLN A 495 6.31 35.57 13.84
N THR A 496 6.12 34.83 12.74
CA THR A 496 5.40 33.56 12.63
C THR A 496 5.67 32.61 13.78
N GLN A 497 4.60 32.06 14.36
CA GLN A 497 4.66 31.06 15.41
C GLN A 497 4.53 29.66 14.81
N LEU A 498 5.55 28.84 15.02
CA LEU A 498 5.63 27.47 14.52
C LEU A 498 5.20 26.50 15.62
N ARG A 499 4.23 25.65 15.32
CA ARG A 499 3.67 24.70 16.31
C ARG A 499 3.63 23.29 15.76
N VAL A 500 4.26 22.33 16.43
CA VAL A 500 3.97 20.91 16.14
C VAL A 500 2.55 20.61 16.63
N ALA A 501 1.71 20.03 15.79
CA ALA A 501 0.29 19.88 16.08
C ALA A 501 -0.15 18.42 16.31
N GLY A 502 -1.01 18.21 17.30
CA GLY A 502 -1.80 16.99 17.46
C GLY A 502 -1.03 15.72 17.82
N GLY A 503 -0.93 14.79 16.86
CA GLY A 503 -0.57 13.38 17.13
C GLY A 503 0.81 13.21 17.77
N TRP A 504 1.80 13.95 17.27
CA TRP A 504 3.16 13.98 17.81
C TRP A 504 3.18 14.45 19.26
N VAL A 505 2.51 15.56 19.58
CA VAL A 505 2.49 16.16 20.94
C VAL A 505 1.97 15.17 21.97
N ARG A 506 0.83 14.52 21.67
CA ARG A 506 0.24 13.46 22.50
C ARG A 506 1.20 12.30 22.71
N ASP A 507 1.81 11.79 21.65
CA ASP A 507 2.63 10.57 21.73
C ASP A 507 3.95 10.84 22.48
N LYS A 508 4.62 11.99 22.26
CA LYS A 508 5.80 12.41 23.03
C LYS A 508 5.48 12.61 24.51
N LEU A 509 4.32 13.19 24.84
CA LEU A 509 3.84 13.34 26.23
C LEU A 509 3.56 11.99 26.91
N LEU A 510 3.11 10.97 26.15
CA LEU A 510 3.01 9.58 26.61
C LEU A 510 4.36 8.83 26.59
N GLY A 511 5.47 9.52 26.31
CA GLY A 511 6.81 8.95 26.26
C GLY A 511 7.06 7.99 25.10
N LYS A 512 6.30 8.11 24.01
CA LYS A 512 6.44 7.33 22.77
C LYS A 512 7.10 8.19 21.69
N GLU A 513 7.96 7.59 20.88
CA GLU A 513 8.51 8.28 19.71
C GLU A 513 7.46 8.41 18.60
N CYS A 514 7.50 9.53 17.88
CA CYS A 514 6.63 9.82 16.76
C CYS A 514 7.43 10.58 15.68
N TYR A 515 7.37 10.11 14.44
CA TYR A 515 8.10 10.68 13.31
C TYR A 515 7.21 11.52 12.37
N ASP A 516 5.92 11.65 12.71
CA ASP A 516 4.90 12.35 11.92
C ASP A 516 4.76 13.79 12.45
N ILE A 517 5.55 14.71 11.89
CA ILE A 517 5.68 16.10 12.36
C ILE A 517 4.88 17.03 11.45
N ASP A 518 3.69 17.41 11.92
CA ASP A 518 2.83 18.47 11.37
C ASP A 518 3.21 19.83 11.99
N ILE A 519 3.91 20.70 11.25
CA ILE A 519 4.18 22.10 11.65
C ILE A 519 3.02 22.99 11.19
N ALA A 520 2.25 23.48 12.16
CA ALA A 520 1.21 24.48 11.95
C ALA A 520 1.78 25.91 11.95
N LEU A 521 1.37 26.69 10.96
CA LEU A 521 1.73 28.10 10.73
C LEU A 521 0.51 29.00 10.99
N ASP A 522 0.76 30.20 11.54
CA ASP A 522 -0.27 31.17 11.93
C ASP A 522 -0.53 32.29 10.93
N ASP A 523 0.50 32.84 10.27
CA ASP A 523 0.38 34.04 9.42
C ASP A 523 0.65 33.84 7.92
N MET A 524 1.25 32.71 7.51
CA MET A 524 1.67 32.45 6.12
C MET A 524 1.35 31.05 5.61
N MET A 525 1.31 30.86 4.29
CA MET A 525 1.06 29.55 3.67
C MET A 525 2.21 28.56 3.90
N GLY A 526 1.89 27.27 3.98
CA GLY A 526 2.90 26.21 4.06
C GLY A 526 3.94 26.27 2.93
N THR A 527 3.50 26.60 1.71
CA THR A 527 4.34 26.77 0.52
C THR A 527 5.31 27.95 0.66
N GLU A 528 4.79 29.11 1.06
CA GLU A 528 5.58 30.32 1.33
C GLU A 528 6.67 30.09 2.38
N PHE A 529 6.34 29.40 3.48
CA PHE A 529 7.33 29.09 4.51
C PHE A 529 8.39 28.07 4.03
N VAL A 530 8.01 27.04 3.27
CA VAL A 530 8.96 26.09 2.69
C VAL A 530 9.91 26.78 1.69
N ASP A 531 9.43 27.75 0.92
CA ASP A 531 10.28 28.57 0.05
C ASP A 531 11.26 29.42 0.88
N LYS A 532 10.84 30.00 2.01
CA LYS A 532 11.76 30.67 2.96
C LYS A 532 12.80 29.73 3.54
N VAL A 533 12.43 28.51 3.95
CA VAL A 533 13.44 27.54 4.44
C VAL A 533 14.42 27.16 3.33
N ARG A 534 13.97 27.03 2.07
CA ARG A 534 14.87 26.81 0.92
C ARG A 534 15.86 27.96 0.73
N GLU A 535 15.39 29.21 0.75
CA GLU A 535 16.26 30.40 0.65
C GLU A 535 17.28 30.46 1.81
N TYR A 536 16.87 30.10 3.03
CA TYR A 536 17.77 30.04 4.19
C TYR A 536 18.83 28.93 4.07
N LEU A 537 18.46 27.72 3.63
CA LEU A 537 19.41 26.64 3.41
C LEU A 537 20.47 27.05 2.38
N LEU A 538 20.05 27.66 1.26
CA LEU A 538 20.96 28.16 0.24
C LEU A 538 21.91 29.25 0.78
N SER A 539 21.46 30.13 1.68
CA SER A 539 22.30 31.21 2.23
C SER A 539 23.38 30.73 3.20
N ILE A 540 23.25 29.50 3.74
CA ILE A 540 24.28 28.83 4.56
C ILE A 540 25.06 27.75 3.80
N GLY A 541 24.81 27.57 2.49
CA GLY A 541 25.51 26.60 1.65
C GLY A 541 24.98 25.16 1.72
N GLU A 542 23.73 24.97 2.17
CA GLU A 542 23.03 23.69 2.16
C GLU A 542 21.95 23.65 1.05
N ASP A 543 21.83 22.54 0.33
CA ASP A 543 20.75 22.34 -0.65
C ASP A 543 19.49 21.79 0.01
N ALA A 544 18.33 22.38 -0.27
CA ALA A 544 17.04 21.84 0.16
C ALA A 544 16.68 20.56 -0.61
N GLN A 545 16.35 19.49 0.12
CA GLN A 545 15.99 18.19 -0.45
C GLN A 545 14.49 17.91 -0.33
N GLY A 546 13.93 17.18 -1.30
CA GLY A 546 12.57 16.64 -1.24
C GLY A 546 11.49 17.64 -0.84
N VAL A 547 11.18 18.62 -1.69
CA VAL A 547 10.01 19.51 -1.50
C VAL A 547 8.83 19.00 -2.33
N CYS A 548 7.66 18.89 -1.72
CA CYS A 548 6.42 18.47 -2.36
C CYS A 548 5.27 19.38 -1.90
N VAL A 549 4.47 19.87 -2.86
CA VAL A 549 3.27 20.66 -2.58
C VAL A 549 2.04 19.80 -2.82
N ILE A 550 1.17 19.72 -1.81
CA ILE A 550 -0.13 19.04 -1.91
C ILE A 550 -1.17 20.12 -2.17
N GLU A 551 -1.54 20.27 -3.43
CA GLU A 551 -2.57 21.22 -3.89
C GLU A 551 -3.91 21.00 -3.17
N SER A 552 -4.70 22.08 -3.06
CA SER A 552 -6.04 22.03 -2.48
C SER A 552 -6.98 21.16 -3.33
N ASN A 553 -7.68 20.24 -2.69
CA ASN A 553 -8.67 19.36 -3.30
C ASN A 553 -9.98 19.38 -2.47
N PRO A 554 -10.92 20.29 -2.80
CA PRO A 554 -12.21 20.41 -2.13
C PRO A 554 -13.01 19.10 -2.11
N ASP A 555 -12.98 18.33 -3.20
CA ASP A 555 -13.71 17.05 -3.34
C ASP A 555 -13.19 15.96 -2.38
N GLN A 556 -11.96 16.09 -1.88
CA GLN A 556 -11.38 15.25 -0.83
C GLN A 556 -11.36 15.91 0.56
N SER A 557 -12.10 17.00 0.75
CA SER A 557 -12.12 17.79 2.00
C SER A 557 -10.76 18.43 2.36
N LYS A 558 -9.94 18.77 1.37
CA LYS A 558 -8.65 19.46 1.52
C LYS A 558 -8.70 20.87 0.94
N HIS A 559 -9.39 21.81 1.59
CA HIS A 559 -9.62 23.15 1.02
C HIS A 559 -8.41 24.11 1.11
N LEU A 560 -7.38 23.76 1.88
CA LEU A 560 -6.12 24.49 1.91
C LEU A 560 -5.00 23.60 1.37
N GLU A 561 -4.08 24.24 0.66
CA GLU A 561 -2.81 23.65 0.24
C GLU A 561 -1.98 23.25 1.48
N THR A 562 -1.13 22.24 1.34
CA THR A 562 -0.21 21.79 2.39
C THR A 562 1.13 21.52 1.75
N ALA A 563 2.19 22.15 2.25
CA ALA A 563 3.53 21.90 1.74
C ALA A 563 4.24 20.85 2.58
N ARG A 564 5.25 20.20 2.01
CA ARG A 564 6.08 19.23 2.70
C ARG A 564 7.53 19.33 2.24
N MET A 565 8.46 19.17 3.17
CA MET A 565 9.89 19.24 2.91
C MET A 565 10.63 18.17 3.71
N ARG A 566 11.76 17.68 3.18
CA ARG A 566 12.66 16.78 3.89
C ARG A 566 13.74 17.58 4.61
N LEU A 567 13.83 17.43 5.93
CA LEU A 567 14.88 18.02 6.78
C LEU A 567 15.50 16.92 7.63
N PHE A 568 16.83 16.79 7.62
CA PHE A 568 17.58 15.76 8.37
C PHE A 568 16.98 14.35 8.20
N ASP A 569 16.74 13.96 6.96
CA ASP A 569 16.10 12.70 6.55
C ASP A 569 14.65 12.45 7.02
N MET A 570 14.03 13.40 7.73
CA MET A 570 12.63 13.34 8.15
C MET A 570 11.73 14.20 7.24
N TRP A 571 10.50 13.72 7.02
CA TRP A 571 9.50 14.35 6.17
C TRP A 571 8.53 15.22 6.98
N ILE A 572 8.69 16.54 6.93
CA ILE A 572 7.94 17.52 7.74
C ILE A 572 6.79 18.13 6.91
N ASP A 573 5.54 17.99 7.37
CA ASP A 573 4.37 18.65 6.77
C ASP A 573 4.19 20.07 7.35
N PHE A 574 3.87 21.03 6.48
CA PHE A 574 3.62 22.43 6.82
C PHE A 574 2.16 22.75 6.52
N VAL A 575 1.38 22.83 7.58
CA VAL A 575 -0.08 23.00 7.55
C VAL A 575 -0.47 24.39 8.04
N ASN A 576 -1.61 24.89 7.56
CA ASN A 576 -2.18 26.12 8.07
C ASN A 576 -3.18 25.85 9.20
N LEU A 577 -3.21 26.74 10.19
CA LEU A 577 -4.28 26.78 11.20
C LEU A 577 -5.60 27.19 10.52
N ARG A 578 -6.69 26.51 10.86
CA ARG A 578 -7.97 26.62 10.13
C ARG A 578 -9.16 26.86 11.04
N SER A 579 -10.13 27.58 10.50
CA SER A 579 -11.50 27.71 11.02
C SER A 579 -12.45 27.15 9.94
N GLU A 580 -13.39 26.28 10.33
CA GLU A 580 -14.25 25.47 9.44
C GLU A 580 -15.74 25.71 9.76
N GLU A 581 -16.56 26.03 8.75
CA GLU A 581 -18.01 26.23 8.88
C GLU A 581 -18.77 25.10 8.15
N TYR A 582 -19.47 24.24 8.89
CA TYR A 582 -20.23 23.10 8.35
C TYR A 582 -21.67 23.48 7.96
N THR A 583 -22.28 22.69 7.06
CA THR A 583 -23.71 22.77 6.74
C THR A 583 -24.40 21.44 7.06
N GLU A 584 -25.70 21.50 7.38
CA GLU A 584 -26.47 20.35 7.87
C GLU A 584 -26.38 19.11 6.96
N ASN A 585 -26.27 19.33 5.63
CA ASN A 585 -26.29 18.27 4.62
C ASN A 585 -24.90 17.78 4.16
N SER A 586 -23.79 18.36 4.64
CA SER A 586 -22.44 18.04 4.16
C SER A 586 -21.48 17.72 5.30
N ARG A 587 -20.62 16.71 5.09
CA ARG A 587 -19.43 16.44 5.92
C ARG A 587 -18.21 17.28 5.48
N ILE A 588 -18.27 17.87 4.29
CA ILE A 588 -17.26 18.79 3.77
C ILE A 588 -17.65 20.20 4.24
N PRO A 589 -16.77 20.95 4.92
CA PRO A 589 -17.08 22.28 5.40
C PRO A 589 -17.40 23.22 4.22
N SER A 590 -18.45 24.03 4.39
CA SER A 590 -18.93 24.97 3.37
C SER A 590 -18.02 26.18 3.19
N LYS A 591 -17.29 26.54 4.24
CA LYS A 591 -16.17 27.50 4.20
C LYS A 591 -15.04 26.99 5.07
N GLN A 592 -13.81 27.22 4.62
CA GLN A 592 -12.60 27.01 5.39
C GLN A 592 -11.74 28.27 5.23
N ARG A 593 -11.33 28.88 6.33
CA ARG A 593 -10.49 30.09 6.35
C ARG A 593 -9.28 29.88 7.28
N PHE A 594 -8.28 30.75 7.17
CA PHE A 594 -7.24 30.86 8.20
C PHE A 594 -7.90 31.08 9.56
N GLY A 595 -7.49 30.28 10.54
CA GLY A 595 -7.97 30.33 11.91
C GLY A 595 -6.83 30.54 12.90
N THR A 596 -7.19 30.93 14.11
CA THR A 596 -6.29 30.94 15.26
C THR A 596 -5.95 29.52 15.73
N ALA A 597 -4.92 29.36 16.56
CA ALA A 597 -4.59 28.06 17.17
C ALA A 597 -5.71 27.53 18.09
N GLU A 598 -6.50 28.43 18.69
CA GLU A 598 -7.70 28.09 19.46
C GLU A 598 -8.83 27.57 18.56
N GLU A 599 -9.15 28.26 17.45
CA GLU A 599 -10.12 27.76 16.46
C GLU A 599 -9.69 26.41 15.87
N ASP A 600 -8.39 26.23 15.58
CA ASP A 600 -7.86 24.96 15.07
C ASP A 600 -7.91 23.83 16.13
N ALA A 601 -7.75 24.17 17.42
CA ALA A 601 -7.93 23.22 18.52
C ALA A 601 -9.38 22.74 18.60
N TYR A 602 -10.35 23.67 18.61
CA TYR A 602 -11.76 23.35 18.80
C TYR A 602 -12.40 22.60 17.63
N ARG A 603 -11.92 22.78 16.39
CA ARG A 603 -12.40 22.00 15.24
C ARG A 603 -11.88 20.55 15.19
N ARG A 604 -10.92 20.14 16.04
CA ARG A 604 -10.32 18.78 15.99
C ARG A 604 -11.22 17.70 16.58
N ASP A 605 -10.85 16.44 16.36
CA ASP A 605 -11.67 15.30 16.76
C ASP A 605 -11.71 15.06 18.28
N LEU A 606 -10.55 15.14 18.94
CA LEU A 606 -10.39 14.86 20.39
C LEU A 606 -9.51 15.90 21.07
N THR A 607 -9.75 16.16 22.37
CA THR A 607 -8.94 17.08 23.20
C THR A 607 -7.47 16.65 23.28
N ILE A 608 -7.21 15.34 23.38
CA ILE A 608 -5.85 14.78 23.34
C ILE A 608 -5.16 14.93 21.98
N ASN A 609 -5.89 15.28 20.90
CA ASN A 609 -5.37 15.53 19.56
C ASN A 609 -5.36 17.03 19.18
N SER A 610 -5.84 17.91 20.07
CA SER A 610 -5.86 19.37 19.92
C SER A 610 -4.76 20.08 20.72
N LEU A 611 -3.78 19.32 21.21
CA LEU A 611 -2.56 19.84 21.82
C LEU A 611 -1.60 20.35 20.75
N PHE A 612 -0.90 21.44 21.06
CA PHE A 612 0.20 21.97 20.25
C PHE A 612 1.48 22.00 21.08
N TYR A 613 2.63 21.94 20.42
CA TYR A 613 3.93 22.23 21.01
C TYR A 613 4.56 23.38 20.22
N ASN A 614 4.64 24.55 20.85
CA ASN A 614 5.17 25.76 20.24
C ASN A 614 6.70 25.70 20.30
N ILE A 615 7.34 25.58 19.13
CA ILE A 615 8.79 25.46 19.04
C ILE A 615 9.50 26.80 19.26
N ASN A 616 8.80 27.94 19.12
CA ASN A 616 9.34 29.26 19.43
C ASN A 616 9.53 29.45 20.95
N THR A 617 8.72 28.79 21.78
CA THR A 617 8.71 28.96 23.25
C THR A 617 9.09 27.71 24.05
N ASP A 618 9.37 26.58 23.40
CA ASP A 618 9.66 25.28 24.03
C ASP A 618 8.57 24.85 25.05
N SER A 619 7.30 24.99 24.65
CA SER A 619 6.16 24.77 25.55
C SER A 619 4.96 24.11 24.89
N VAL A 620 4.31 23.20 25.62
CA VAL A 620 3.01 22.63 25.21
C VAL A 620 1.90 23.64 25.46
N GLU A 621 1.08 23.88 24.44
CA GLU A 621 -0.10 24.75 24.48
C GLU A 621 -1.38 23.88 24.41
N ASP A 622 -2.27 24.04 25.39
CA ASP A 622 -3.59 23.39 25.44
C ASP A 622 -4.70 24.45 25.44
N PHE A 623 -5.11 24.87 24.25
CA PHE A 623 -6.19 25.85 24.07
C PHE A 623 -7.55 25.35 24.58
N THR A 624 -7.76 24.02 24.62
CA THR A 624 -8.99 23.44 25.18
C THR A 624 -9.03 23.47 26.71
N LYS A 625 -7.87 23.69 27.35
CA LYS A 625 -7.64 23.65 28.81
C LYS A 625 -8.03 22.32 29.46
N ARG A 626 -8.20 21.26 28.65
CA ARG A 626 -8.66 19.92 29.05
C ARG A 626 -7.79 18.81 28.50
N GLY A 627 -7.22 18.95 27.29
CA GLY A 627 -6.42 17.91 26.63
C GLY A 627 -5.32 17.28 27.49
N ILE A 628 -4.59 18.05 28.29
CA ILE A 628 -3.55 17.50 29.20
C ILE A 628 -4.19 16.72 30.38
N LEU A 629 -5.31 17.21 30.92
CA LEU A 629 -6.04 16.54 32.01
C LEU A 629 -6.76 15.27 31.54
N ASP A 630 -7.34 15.30 30.35
CA ASP A 630 -7.97 14.16 29.68
C ASP A 630 -6.91 13.09 29.35
N LEU A 631 -5.71 13.50 28.91
CA LEU A 631 -4.58 12.61 28.67
C LEU A 631 -4.08 11.96 29.97
N LYS A 632 -3.90 12.74 31.06
CA LYS A 632 -3.49 12.23 32.39
C LYS A 632 -4.54 11.31 33.03
N SER A 633 -5.82 11.53 32.75
CA SER A 633 -6.94 10.71 33.25
C SER A 633 -7.33 9.54 32.34
N GLY A 634 -6.69 9.38 31.17
CA GLY A 634 -6.96 8.29 30.24
C GLY A 634 -8.37 8.35 29.64
N LYS A 635 -8.80 9.56 29.24
CA LYS A 635 -10.13 9.82 28.67
C LYS A 635 -10.09 10.22 27.21
N ILE A 636 -11.12 9.83 26.47
CA ILE A 636 -11.41 10.26 25.10
C ILE A 636 -12.59 11.24 25.16
N VAL A 637 -12.31 12.51 24.88
CA VAL A 637 -13.25 13.64 25.00
C VAL A 637 -13.17 14.50 23.73
N THR A 638 -14.30 15.05 23.28
CA THR A 638 -14.34 16.01 22.16
C THR A 638 -14.09 17.45 22.64
N PRO A 639 -13.42 18.31 21.86
CA PRO A 639 -13.18 19.71 22.25
C PRO A 639 -14.48 20.51 22.46
N LEU A 640 -15.43 20.34 21.53
CA LEU A 640 -16.79 20.89 21.55
C LEU A 640 -17.80 19.84 22.06
N PRO A 641 -19.08 20.20 22.32
CA PRO A 641 -20.10 19.24 22.71
C PRO A 641 -20.16 18.03 21.75
N PRO A 642 -20.19 16.77 22.26
CA PRO A 642 -20.01 15.60 21.40
C PRO A 642 -21.04 15.47 20.27
N LYS A 643 -22.32 15.77 20.54
CA LYS A 643 -23.38 15.70 19.52
C LYS A 643 -23.13 16.67 18.35
N ALA A 644 -22.72 17.91 18.62
CA ALA A 644 -22.37 18.86 17.56
C ALA A 644 -21.16 18.35 16.76
N THR A 645 -20.09 17.98 17.47
CA THR A 645 -18.86 17.41 16.89
C THR A 645 -19.13 16.23 15.94
N PHE A 646 -20.08 15.37 16.29
CA PHE A 646 -20.46 14.21 15.49
C PHE A 646 -21.45 14.50 14.36
N LEU A 647 -22.22 15.59 14.43
CA LEU A 647 -23.08 16.00 13.31
C LEU A 647 -22.28 16.71 12.20
N ASP A 648 -21.19 17.39 12.55
CA ASP A 648 -20.25 18.02 11.61
C ASP A 648 -19.46 16.98 10.80
N ASP A 649 -18.78 16.05 11.49
CA ASP A 649 -18.15 14.89 10.84
C ASP A 649 -18.41 13.59 11.64
N PRO A 650 -19.44 12.81 11.26
CA PRO A 650 -19.78 11.55 11.92
C PRO A 650 -18.65 10.50 11.95
N LEU A 651 -17.62 10.59 11.09
CA LEU A 651 -16.48 9.69 11.16
C LEU A 651 -15.71 9.84 12.49
N ARG A 652 -15.83 10.99 13.17
CA ARG A 652 -15.23 11.24 14.49
C ARG A 652 -15.71 10.23 15.55
N VAL A 653 -16.91 9.67 15.43
CA VAL A 653 -17.40 8.57 16.29
C VAL A 653 -16.49 7.34 16.19
N LEU A 654 -16.24 6.87 14.97
CA LEU A 654 -15.38 5.71 14.73
C LEU A 654 -13.93 5.99 15.12
N ARG A 655 -13.45 7.22 14.92
CA ARG A 655 -12.11 7.65 15.35
C ARG A 655 -11.97 7.66 16.88
N ALA A 656 -12.97 8.16 17.60
CA ALA A 656 -13.00 8.15 19.06
C ALA A 656 -12.93 6.70 19.59
N ILE A 657 -13.72 5.79 19.03
CA ILE A 657 -13.67 4.35 19.33
C ILE A 657 -12.27 3.78 19.07
N ARG A 658 -11.68 4.04 17.89
CA ARG A 658 -10.34 3.56 17.54
C ARG A 658 -9.27 4.08 18.49
N PHE A 659 -9.32 5.36 18.89
CA PHE A 659 -8.34 5.92 19.82
C PHE A 659 -8.54 5.43 21.26
N GLY A 660 -9.78 5.25 21.72
CA GLY A 660 -10.09 4.63 23.02
C GLY A 660 -9.68 3.15 23.10
N ALA A 661 -9.76 2.42 21.99
CA ALA A 661 -9.16 1.10 21.89
C ALA A 661 -7.62 1.17 21.87
N ARG A 662 -7.02 1.95 20.95
CA ARG A 662 -5.57 2.02 20.73
C ARG A 662 -4.77 2.41 21.98
N PHE A 663 -5.25 3.40 22.73
CA PHE A 663 -4.61 3.89 23.96
C PHE A 663 -5.19 3.26 25.22
N GLU A 664 -6.16 2.36 25.07
CA GLU A 664 -6.94 1.74 26.16
C GLU A 664 -7.71 2.73 27.05
N PHE A 665 -7.83 3.98 26.62
CA PHE A 665 -8.58 5.04 27.30
C PHE A 665 -10.09 4.78 27.32
N THR A 666 -10.76 5.41 28.28
CA THR A 666 -12.21 5.35 28.43
C THR A 666 -12.89 6.42 27.56
N LEU A 667 -13.93 6.04 26.82
CA LEU A 667 -14.82 7.01 26.19
C LEU A 667 -15.60 7.75 27.29
N ASP A 668 -15.68 9.07 27.18
CA ASP A 668 -16.48 9.89 28.10
C ASP A 668 -17.99 9.60 27.98
N GLU A 669 -18.76 9.80 29.06
CA GLU A 669 -20.18 9.43 29.08
C GLU A 669 -21.03 10.30 28.14
N ASP A 670 -20.78 11.62 28.07
CA ASP A 670 -21.50 12.50 27.15
C ASP A 670 -21.19 12.13 25.69
N LEU A 671 -19.96 11.67 25.44
CA LEU A 671 -19.52 11.17 24.13
C LEU A 671 -20.26 9.88 23.77
N LYS A 672 -20.38 8.92 24.69
CA LYS A 672 -21.15 7.68 24.47
C LYS A 672 -22.63 7.97 24.20
N VAL A 673 -23.25 8.83 25.00
CA VAL A 673 -24.67 9.22 24.84
C VAL A 673 -24.90 9.87 23.48
N ALA A 674 -24.02 10.77 23.05
CA ALA A 674 -24.11 11.38 21.72
C ALA A 674 -23.89 10.39 20.58
N ALA A 675 -22.90 9.48 20.69
CA ALA A 675 -22.63 8.47 19.67
C ALA A 675 -23.75 7.43 19.52
N ALA A 676 -24.50 7.17 20.61
CA ALA A 676 -25.66 6.29 20.62
C ALA A 676 -26.99 7.00 20.26
N CYS A 677 -26.98 8.29 19.95
CA CYS A 677 -28.16 9.06 19.51
C CYS A 677 -28.49 8.77 18.04
N ASP A 678 -29.77 8.63 17.70
CA ASP A 678 -30.19 8.22 16.36
C ASP A 678 -29.82 9.25 15.28
N ASP A 679 -29.92 10.56 15.56
CA ASP A 679 -29.46 11.64 14.67
C ASP A 679 -27.99 11.44 14.20
N VAL A 680 -27.13 10.93 15.09
CA VAL A 680 -25.71 10.68 14.80
C VAL A 680 -25.51 9.39 14.01
N LYS A 681 -26.35 8.37 14.24
CA LYS A 681 -26.36 7.12 13.44
C LYS A 681 -26.81 7.38 12.01
N ASP A 682 -27.86 8.17 11.85
CA ASP A 682 -28.39 8.56 10.55
C ASP A 682 -27.39 9.45 9.80
N ALA A 683 -26.77 10.42 10.48
CA ALA A 683 -25.67 11.20 9.90
C ALA A 683 -24.47 10.33 9.52
N LEU A 684 -24.09 9.32 10.32
CA LEU A 684 -23.03 8.37 10.00
C LEU A 684 -23.37 7.50 8.79
N ALA A 685 -24.62 7.06 8.66
CA ALA A 685 -25.10 6.27 7.53
C ALA A 685 -25.19 7.10 6.22
N ALA A 686 -25.63 8.36 6.31
CA ALA A 686 -25.89 9.21 5.15
C ALA A 686 -24.69 10.05 4.68
N LYS A 687 -23.93 10.67 5.60
CA LYS A 687 -22.85 11.61 5.25
C LYS A 687 -21.49 10.96 4.98
N ILE A 688 -21.27 9.71 5.40
CA ILE A 688 -19.95 9.06 5.37
C ILE A 688 -19.93 7.91 4.36
N SER A 689 -18.96 7.94 3.45
CA SER A 689 -18.78 6.86 2.47
C SER A 689 -18.36 5.55 3.15
N ARG A 690 -18.85 4.43 2.59
CA ARG A 690 -18.58 3.07 3.10
C ARG A 690 -17.08 2.72 3.09
N GLU A 691 -16.31 3.30 2.16
CA GLU A 691 -14.86 3.18 2.09
C GLU A 691 -14.16 3.78 3.32
N ARG A 692 -14.63 4.94 3.83
CA ARG A 692 -14.03 5.59 5.00
C ARG A 692 -14.40 4.88 6.30
N ILE A 693 -15.64 4.38 6.41
CA ILE A 693 -16.05 3.47 7.50
C ILE A 693 -15.16 2.23 7.49
N GLY A 694 -15.07 1.53 6.34
CA GLY A 694 -14.26 0.32 6.21
C GLY A 694 -12.78 0.51 6.51
N THR A 695 -12.22 1.69 6.27
CA THR A 695 -10.82 2.00 6.62
C THR A 695 -10.62 2.22 8.12
N GLU A 696 -11.51 2.94 8.81
CA GLU A 696 -11.41 3.04 10.28
C GLU A 696 -11.61 1.66 10.95
N ILE A 697 -12.48 0.80 10.42
CA ILE A 697 -12.68 -0.58 10.90
C ILE A 697 -11.46 -1.47 10.65
N ASP A 698 -10.84 -1.41 9.47
CA ASP A 698 -9.63 -2.19 9.15
C ASP A 698 -8.45 -1.78 10.06
N LEU A 699 -8.35 -0.49 10.42
CA LEU A 699 -7.42 0.02 11.43
C LEU A 699 -7.74 -0.40 12.87
N MET A 700 -9.02 -0.65 13.20
CA MET A 700 -9.41 -1.20 14.51
C MET A 700 -9.10 -2.70 14.60
N ILE A 701 -9.42 -3.49 13.57
CA ILE A 701 -9.15 -4.93 13.50
C ILE A 701 -7.63 -5.22 13.47
N SER A 702 -6.86 -4.38 12.79
CA SER A 702 -5.39 -4.47 12.74
C SER A 702 -4.69 -3.80 13.93
N GLY A 703 -5.44 -3.32 14.92
CA GLY A 703 -4.91 -2.64 16.10
C GLY A 703 -4.49 -3.60 17.23
N ASN A 704 -4.04 -3.03 18.33
CA ASN A 704 -3.66 -3.76 19.56
C ASN A 704 -4.87 -4.18 20.43
N GLN A 705 -6.07 -3.67 20.16
CA GLN A 705 -7.27 -3.89 20.98
C GLN A 705 -8.54 -4.03 20.12
N PRO A 706 -8.57 -4.98 19.15
CA PRO A 706 -9.69 -5.11 18.21
C PRO A 706 -10.99 -5.51 18.90
N VAL A 707 -10.92 -6.35 19.94
CA VAL A 707 -12.08 -6.77 20.74
C VAL A 707 -12.74 -5.55 21.39
N LYS A 708 -11.97 -4.73 22.13
CA LYS A 708 -12.46 -3.51 22.79
C LYS A 708 -13.11 -2.54 21.81
N ALA A 709 -12.52 -2.37 20.63
CA ALA A 709 -13.07 -1.53 19.57
C ALA A 709 -14.45 -2.02 19.07
N MET A 710 -14.58 -3.33 18.81
CA MET A 710 -15.84 -3.91 18.34
C MET A 710 -16.90 -3.98 19.45
N THR A 711 -16.50 -4.17 20.71
CA THR A 711 -17.38 -4.02 21.89
C THR A 711 -17.98 -2.63 21.96
N TYR A 712 -17.18 -1.55 21.85
CA TYR A 712 -17.72 -0.18 21.79
C TYR A 712 -18.68 0.03 20.60
N ILE A 713 -18.42 -0.55 19.43
CA ILE A 713 -19.34 -0.50 18.27
C ILE A 713 -20.67 -1.21 18.59
N CYS A 714 -20.64 -2.30 19.35
CA CYS A 714 -21.84 -3.01 19.80
C CYS A 714 -22.62 -2.20 20.86
N ASP A 715 -21.95 -1.72 21.89
CA ASP A 715 -22.53 -1.01 23.04
C ASP A 715 -23.14 0.34 22.64
N LEU A 716 -22.50 1.06 21.72
CA LEU A 716 -23.02 2.31 21.13
C LEU A 716 -24.12 2.05 20.08
N THR A 717 -24.55 0.79 19.90
CA THR A 717 -25.57 0.33 18.95
C THR A 717 -25.24 0.51 17.46
N LEU A 718 -23.99 0.85 17.14
CA LEU A 718 -23.50 1.15 15.79
C LEU A 718 -23.28 -0.08 14.88
N PHE A 719 -23.30 -1.29 15.45
CA PHE A 719 -22.92 -2.53 14.74
C PHE A 719 -23.55 -2.72 13.35
N TRP A 720 -24.87 -2.56 13.21
CA TRP A 720 -25.55 -2.71 11.91
C TRP A 720 -25.46 -1.47 11.00
N ILE A 721 -25.09 -0.30 11.54
CA ILE A 721 -24.77 0.89 10.73
C ILE A 721 -23.42 0.67 10.04
N VAL A 722 -22.45 0.11 10.76
CA VAL A 722 -21.08 -0.20 10.29
C VAL A 722 -21.07 -1.45 9.38
N PHE A 723 -21.79 -2.50 9.77
CA PHE A 723 -21.90 -3.77 9.05
C PHE A 723 -23.31 -3.90 8.46
N SER A 724 -23.62 -3.07 7.47
CA SER A 724 -24.94 -3.05 6.82
C SER A 724 -25.26 -4.39 6.17
N LEU A 725 -26.47 -4.85 6.40
CA LEU A 725 -27.02 -6.08 5.82
C LEU A 725 -27.73 -5.78 4.49
N PRO A 726 -27.85 -6.78 3.58
CA PRO A 726 -28.76 -6.68 2.45
C PRO A 726 -30.22 -6.57 2.93
N PRO A 727 -31.16 -6.07 2.09
CA PRO A 727 -32.55 -5.83 2.50
C PRO A 727 -33.35 -7.11 2.78
N GLU A 728 -33.01 -8.23 2.14
CA GLU A 728 -33.65 -9.54 2.31
C GLU A 728 -32.57 -10.60 2.47
N PHE A 729 -32.68 -11.46 3.49
CA PHE A 729 -31.73 -12.55 3.77
C PHE A 729 -32.37 -13.67 4.59
N GLU A 730 -31.80 -14.88 4.51
CA GLU A 730 -32.27 -16.10 5.16
C GLU A 730 -31.08 -16.94 5.69
N PRO A 731 -31.19 -17.59 6.87
CA PRO A 731 -32.26 -17.43 7.86
C PRO A 731 -32.21 -16.05 8.55
N ALA A 732 -33.25 -15.72 9.32
CA ALA A 732 -33.25 -14.51 10.16
C ALA A 732 -32.09 -14.57 11.18
N ILE A 733 -31.42 -13.42 11.39
CA ILE A 733 -30.28 -13.33 12.32
C ILE A 733 -30.80 -13.39 13.76
N PRO A 734 -30.31 -14.33 14.61
CA PRO A 734 -30.79 -14.47 15.98
C PRO A 734 -30.53 -13.24 16.86
N ASP A 735 -31.42 -13.02 17.83
CA ASP A 735 -31.19 -12.05 18.90
C ASP A 735 -29.90 -12.37 19.65
N GLY A 736 -29.09 -11.34 19.91
CA GLY A 736 -27.78 -11.49 20.52
C GLY A 736 -26.64 -11.89 19.56
N CYS A 737 -26.90 -12.09 18.25
CA CYS A 737 -25.84 -12.40 17.26
C CYS A 737 -24.63 -11.45 17.35
N LYS A 738 -24.86 -10.15 17.57
CA LYS A 738 -23.79 -9.15 17.79
C LYS A 738 -22.80 -9.58 18.90
N ARG A 739 -23.31 -10.09 20.03
CA ARG A 739 -22.47 -10.56 21.16
C ARG A 739 -21.71 -11.84 20.81
N LEU A 740 -22.31 -12.73 20.01
CA LEU A 740 -21.62 -13.90 19.48
C LEU A 740 -20.47 -13.49 18.56
N CYS A 741 -20.67 -12.48 17.69
CA CYS A 741 -19.62 -11.92 16.84
C CYS A 741 -18.43 -11.38 17.66
N ILE A 742 -18.70 -10.66 18.74
CA ILE A 742 -17.64 -10.19 19.67
C ILE A 742 -16.95 -11.36 20.38
N SER A 743 -17.71 -12.36 20.86
CA SER A 743 -17.16 -13.54 21.54
C SER A 743 -16.26 -14.40 20.64
N CYS A 744 -16.65 -14.60 19.37
CA CYS A 744 -15.79 -15.25 18.39
C CYS A 744 -14.52 -14.45 18.11
N LEU A 745 -14.62 -13.12 17.97
CA LEU A 745 -13.47 -12.24 17.80
C LEU A 745 -12.52 -12.27 19.01
N ASP A 746 -13.05 -12.24 20.23
CA ASP A 746 -12.29 -12.33 21.49
C ASP A 746 -11.57 -13.68 21.60
N THR A 747 -12.27 -14.78 21.33
CA THR A 747 -11.67 -16.12 21.31
C THR A 747 -10.55 -16.19 20.28
N ALA A 748 -10.74 -15.63 19.08
CA ALA A 748 -9.72 -15.60 18.04
C ALA A 748 -8.51 -14.74 18.42
N TRP A 749 -8.74 -13.56 18.98
CA TRP A 749 -7.68 -12.64 19.41
C TRP A 749 -6.78 -13.28 20.48
N ASN A 750 -7.37 -13.78 21.56
CA ASN A 750 -6.65 -14.42 22.65
C ASN A 750 -5.96 -15.72 22.19
N LEU A 751 -6.57 -16.49 21.29
CA LEU A 751 -5.95 -17.70 20.76
C LEU A 751 -4.77 -17.41 19.81
N VAL A 752 -4.85 -16.35 18.99
CA VAL A 752 -3.71 -15.90 18.15
C VAL A 752 -2.52 -15.43 18.99
N ASP A 753 -2.77 -14.77 20.12
CA ASP A 753 -1.73 -14.36 21.07
C ASP A 753 -1.08 -15.59 21.74
N LEU A 754 -1.89 -16.52 22.26
CA LEU A 754 -1.44 -17.77 22.89
C LEU A 754 -0.66 -18.72 21.96
N LEU A 755 -0.93 -18.67 20.65
CA LEU A 755 -0.21 -19.45 19.63
C LEU A 755 1.11 -18.78 19.18
N GLY A 756 1.42 -17.59 19.67
CA GLY A 756 2.68 -16.89 19.44
C GLY A 756 2.77 -16.13 18.11
N GLU A 757 3.52 -15.04 18.10
CA GLU A 757 3.55 -14.11 16.97
C GLU A 757 4.10 -14.68 15.67
N SER A 758 4.99 -15.68 15.74
CA SER A 758 5.61 -16.33 14.57
C SER A 758 4.64 -17.19 13.75
N THR A 759 3.49 -17.55 14.31
CA THR A 759 2.55 -18.53 13.72
C THR A 759 1.68 -17.93 12.61
N PHE A 760 1.47 -16.60 12.63
CA PHE A 760 0.60 -15.90 11.69
C PHE A 760 1.21 -14.59 11.21
N THR A 761 1.23 -14.35 9.89
CA THR A 761 1.60 -13.05 9.32
C THR A 761 0.57 -11.97 9.66
N ALA A 762 0.92 -10.68 9.53
CA ALA A 762 -0.04 -9.60 9.77
C ALA A 762 -1.30 -9.66 8.89
N GLU A 763 -1.18 -10.08 7.62
CA GLU A 763 -2.35 -10.30 6.73
C GLU A 763 -3.21 -11.47 7.24
N GLN A 764 -2.59 -12.56 7.68
CA GLN A 764 -3.28 -13.73 8.24
C GLN A 764 -3.97 -13.40 9.57
N LYS A 765 -3.31 -12.71 10.52
CA LYS A 765 -3.92 -12.24 11.78
C LYS A 765 -5.16 -11.39 11.49
N ARG A 766 -5.05 -10.38 10.61
CA ARG A 766 -6.18 -9.50 10.24
C ARG A 766 -7.34 -10.29 9.62
N LEU A 767 -7.07 -11.20 8.68
CA LEU A 767 -8.12 -12.00 8.03
C LEU A 767 -8.72 -13.05 8.97
N ALA A 768 -7.95 -13.60 9.92
CA ALA A 768 -8.45 -14.47 10.99
C ALA A 768 -9.47 -13.74 11.87
N LEU A 769 -9.16 -12.52 12.31
CA LEU A 769 -10.04 -11.69 13.13
C LEU A 769 -11.31 -11.27 12.37
N CYS A 770 -11.19 -10.90 11.08
CA CYS A 770 -12.34 -10.65 10.22
C CYS A 770 -13.23 -11.90 10.05
N ALA A 771 -12.64 -13.07 9.81
CA ALA A 771 -13.37 -14.32 9.68
C ALA A 771 -14.07 -14.71 10.99
N ALA A 772 -13.41 -14.54 12.14
CA ALA A 772 -13.98 -14.81 13.46
C ALA A 772 -15.14 -13.86 13.78
N LEU A 773 -15.00 -12.55 13.52
CA LEU A 773 -16.04 -11.55 13.78
C LEU A 773 -17.34 -11.86 13.01
N PHE A 774 -17.25 -12.36 11.78
CA PHE A 774 -18.43 -12.69 10.97
C PHE A 774 -18.81 -14.18 10.98
N LEU A 775 -18.15 -14.99 11.82
CA LEU A 775 -18.37 -16.43 11.92
C LEU A 775 -19.80 -16.85 12.29
N PRO A 776 -20.55 -16.10 13.12
CA PRO A 776 -21.98 -16.38 13.37
C PRO A 776 -22.91 -16.10 12.18
N LEU A 777 -22.44 -15.39 11.15
CA LEU A 777 -23.21 -15.01 9.95
C LEU A 777 -22.86 -15.84 8.70
N ARG A 778 -21.96 -16.82 8.83
CA ARG A 778 -21.42 -17.61 7.71
C ARG A 778 -22.50 -18.34 6.89
N ASP A 779 -23.54 -18.83 7.56
CA ASP A 779 -24.63 -19.62 6.99
C ASP A 779 -25.78 -18.74 6.46
N THR A 780 -25.76 -17.42 6.74
CA THR A 780 -26.78 -16.48 6.28
C THR A 780 -26.53 -16.07 4.83
N THR A 781 -27.56 -16.16 3.98
CA THR A 781 -27.47 -15.86 2.54
C THR A 781 -28.55 -14.88 2.09
N TYR A 782 -28.28 -14.14 1.02
CA TYR A 782 -29.27 -13.29 0.33
C TYR A 782 -29.36 -13.66 -1.15
N ARG A 783 -30.43 -13.23 -1.83
CA ARG A 783 -30.62 -13.44 -3.27
C ARG A 783 -30.24 -12.18 -4.04
N GLU A 784 -29.37 -12.34 -5.03
CA GLU A 784 -29.05 -11.27 -5.96
C GLU A 784 -30.04 -11.22 -7.15
N LYS A 785 -30.02 -10.12 -7.93
CA LYS A 785 -30.93 -9.87 -9.09
C LYS A 785 -30.94 -10.98 -10.18
N LYS A 786 -30.05 -11.97 -10.10
CA LYS A 786 -29.97 -13.15 -10.98
C LYS A 786 -30.29 -14.47 -10.26
N ALA A 787 -31.04 -14.42 -9.16
CA ALA A 787 -31.44 -15.56 -8.30
C ALA A 787 -30.31 -16.39 -7.66
N LYS A 788 -29.04 -16.02 -7.84
CA LYS A 788 -27.89 -16.63 -7.16
C LYS A 788 -27.98 -16.32 -5.65
N LYS A 789 -27.88 -17.37 -4.81
CA LYS A 789 -27.64 -17.23 -3.37
C LYS A 789 -26.20 -16.78 -3.13
N VAL A 790 -26.01 -15.75 -2.30
CA VAL A 790 -24.71 -15.18 -1.94
C VAL A 790 -24.64 -15.04 -0.41
N PRO A 791 -23.53 -15.43 0.25
CA PRO A 791 -23.40 -15.25 1.70
C PRO A 791 -23.45 -13.77 2.12
N VAL A 792 -24.10 -13.47 3.23
CA VAL A 792 -24.21 -12.09 3.78
C VAL A 792 -22.84 -11.52 4.13
N VAL A 793 -21.90 -12.36 4.60
CA VAL A 793 -20.51 -11.96 4.86
C VAL A 793 -19.82 -11.35 3.64
N ASN A 794 -20.14 -11.83 2.42
CA ASN A 794 -19.64 -11.24 1.17
C ASN A 794 -20.15 -9.79 0.99
N HIS A 795 -21.43 -9.55 1.27
CA HIS A 795 -22.02 -8.21 1.20
C HIS A 795 -21.40 -7.27 2.24
N ILE A 796 -21.17 -7.75 3.47
CA ILE A 796 -20.52 -6.94 4.51
C ILE A 796 -19.11 -6.53 4.07
N ILE A 797 -18.28 -7.46 3.62
CA ILE A 797 -16.88 -7.13 3.27
C ILE A 797 -16.81 -6.26 2.00
N ARG A 798 -17.60 -6.58 0.97
CA ARG A 798 -17.52 -5.92 -0.35
C ARG A 798 -18.34 -4.64 -0.48
N GLU A 799 -19.54 -4.59 0.08
CA GLU A 799 -20.45 -3.47 -0.11
C GLU A 799 -20.55 -2.60 1.16
N SER A 800 -20.62 -3.20 2.35
CA SER A 800 -20.67 -2.44 3.60
C SER A 800 -19.33 -1.79 3.96
N LEU A 801 -18.21 -2.51 3.81
CA LEU A 801 -16.87 -2.03 4.18
C LEU A 801 -16.00 -1.66 2.96
N LYS A 802 -16.46 -1.96 1.73
CA LYS A 802 -15.75 -1.68 0.47
C LYS A 802 -14.28 -2.16 0.49
N ARG A 803 -14.03 -3.35 1.05
CA ARG A 803 -12.70 -3.98 1.04
C ARG A 803 -12.46 -4.76 -0.26
N LYS A 804 -11.24 -5.26 -0.45
CA LYS A 804 -10.81 -5.98 -1.66
C LYS A 804 -11.64 -7.26 -1.85
N ALA A 805 -11.94 -7.61 -3.10
CA ALA A 805 -12.66 -8.85 -3.42
C ALA A 805 -11.90 -10.11 -2.94
N LYS A 806 -10.57 -10.14 -3.06
CA LYS A 806 -9.69 -11.21 -2.54
C LYS A 806 -9.92 -11.45 -1.03
N ASP A 807 -10.05 -10.39 -0.23
CA ASP A 807 -10.27 -10.50 1.21
C ASP A 807 -11.63 -11.15 1.52
N ALA A 808 -12.67 -10.77 0.77
CA ALA A 808 -13.99 -11.37 0.90
C ALA A 808 -13.98 -12.85 0.49
N GLU A 809 -13.41 -13.17 -0.67
CA GLU A 809 -13.25 -14.54 -1.16
C GLU A 809 -12.49 -15.41 -0.16
N MET A 810 -11.39 -14.90 0.42
CA MET A 810 -10.64 -15.63 1.45
C MET A 810 -11.47 -15.88 2.72
N VAL A 811 -12.18 -14.88 3.25
CA VAL A 811 -13.02 -15.08 4.45
C VAL A 811 -14.12 -16.13 4.21
N LEU A 812 -14.74 -16.12 3.02
CA LEU A 812 -15.74 -17.15 2.67
C LEU A 812 -15.10 -18.54 2.56
N ASN A 813 -13.91 -18.66 1.95
CA ASN A 813 -13.19 -19.92 1.87
C ASN A 813 -12.80 -20.43 3.27
N LEU A 814 -12.39 -19.55 4.19
CA LEU A 814 -12.08 -19.90 5.58
C LEU A 814 -13.33 -20.43 6.32
N HIS A 815 -14.50 -19.80 6.13
CA HIS A 815 -15.77 -20.27 6.68
C HIS A 815 -16.19 -21.63 6.10
N GLN A 816 -16.06 -21.84 4.79
CA GLN A 816 -16.38 -23.12 4.16
C GLN A 816 -15.42 -24.24 4.60
N ALA A 817 -14.12 -23.92 4.68
CA ALA A 817 -13.10 -24.84 5.16
C ALA A 817 -13.29 -25.26 6.62
N SER A 818 -13.90 -24.42 7.46
CA SER A 818 -14.08 -24.81 8.87
C SER A 818 -15.03 -25.99 9.06
N HIS A 819 -16.02 -26.16 8.18
CA HIS A 819 -16.87 -27.37 8.19
C HIS A 819 -16.05 -28.61 7.80
N LYS A 820 -15.22 -28.51 6.76
CA LYS A 820 -14.32 -29.61 6.33
C LYS A 820 -13.35 -30.01 7.44
N PHE A 821 -12.69 -29.04 8.08
CA PHE A 821 -11.80 -29.28 9.22
C PHE A 821 -12.51 -29.93 10.40
N LEU A 822 -13.69 -29.45 10.81
CA LEU A 822 -14.45 -30.06 11.90
C LEU A 822 -14.77 -31.55 11.64
N SER A 823 -15.06 -31.93 10.38
CA SER A 823 -15.26 -33.34 10.00
C SER A 823 -13.98 -34.19 10.10
N LEU A 824 -12.79 -33.58 10.03
CA LEU A 824 -11.50 -34.24 10.14
C LEU A 824 -10.95 -34.27 11.58
N PHE A 825 -11.45 -33.44 12.49
CA PHE A 825 -10.94 -33.32 13.86
C PHE A 825 -10.93 -34.66 14.62
N PRO A 826 -11.99 -35.50 14.62
CA PRO A 826 -11.95 -36.78 15.33
C PRO A 826 -10.81 -37.69 14.85
N CYS A 827 -10.63 -37.82 13.53
CA CYS A 827 -9.60 -38.68 12.93
C CYS A 827 -8.18 -38.15 13.20
N LEU A 828 -8.00 -36.82 13.11
CA LEU A 828 -6.70 -36.16 13.33
C LEU A 828 -6.28 -36.11 14.81
N THR A 829 -7.21 -36.31 15.76
CA THR A 829 -6.91 -36.34 17.20
C THR A 829 -6.84 -37.75 17.78
N SER A 830 -7.66 -38.70 17.33
CA SER A 830 -7.62 -40.10 17.80
C SER A 830 -6.51 -40.93 17.14
N GLY A 831 -6.18 -40.66 15.88
CA GLY A 831 -5.29 -41.50 15.07
C GLY A 831 -5.93 -42.79 14.56
N GLU A 832 -7.25 -42.95 14.70
CA GLU A 832 -8.02 -44.08 14.17
C GLU A 832 -8.79 -43.65 12.90
N ASP A 833 -8.56 -44.31 11.77
CA ASP A 833 -9.18 -44.00 10.45
C ASP A 833 -10.68 -44.39 10.35
N ASP A 834 -11.25 -45.02 11.38
CA ASP A 834 -12.47 -45.85 11.27
C ASP A 834 -13.76 -45.17 11.79
N GLN A 835 -13.76 -43.85 11.97
CA GLN A 835 -14.97 -43.08 12.32
C GLN A 835 -15.41 -42.13 11.20
N VAL A 836 -16.74 -42.07 11.03
CA VAL A 836 -17.47 -41.49 9.90
C VAL A 836 -16.97 -40.10 9.49
N VAL A 837 -16.17 -40.06 8.42
CA VAL A 837 -15.91 -38.81 7.69
C VAL A 837 -17.13 -38.48 6.84
N ASP A 838 -17.51 -37.20 6.81
CA ASP A 838 -18.67 -36.71 6.09
C ASP A 838 -18.56 -37.01 4.58
N HIS A 839 -19.46 -37.87 4.07
CA HIS A 839 -19.44 -38.36 2.69
C HIS A 839 -19.66 -37.25 1.65
N ASP A 840 -20.26 -36.11 2.03
CA ASP A 840 -20.79 -35.12 1.07
C ASP A 840 -19.69 -34.39 0.26
N TRP A 841 -18.46 -34.33 0.78
CA TRP A 841 -17.29 -33.80 0.05
C TRP A 841 -16.23 -34.85 -0.30
N MET A 842 -16.43 -36.12 0.05
CA MET A 842 -15.59 -37.23 -0.43
C MET A 842 -15.83 -37.54 -1.91
N GLY A 843 -17.05 -37.37 -2.42
CA GLY A 843 -17.39 -37.59 -3.82
C GLY A 843 -16.99 -38.98 -4.36
N ASP A 844 -16.52 -39.01 -5.60
CA ASP A 844 -16.11 -40.23 -6.33
C ASP A 844 -14.75 -40.81 -5.88
N LEU A 845 -14.22 -40.46 -4.70
CA LEU A 845 -12.93 -40.97 -4.14
C LEU A 845 -13.00 -42.42 -3.61
N VAL A 846 -13.91 -43.23 -4.17
CA VAL A 846 -14.17 -44.64 -3.79
C VAL A 846 -12.91 -45.51 -3.92
N ASP A 847 -12.02 -45.17 -4.86
CA ASP A 847 -10.82 -45.93 -5.22
C ASP A 847 -9.61 -45.71 -4.27
N VAL A 848 -9.73 -44.84 -3.24
CA VAL A 848 -8.66 -44.51 -2.29
C VAL A 848 -8.69 -45.44 -1.06
N PRO A 849 -7.56 -46.09 -0.68
CA PRO A 849 -7.49 -46.97 0.48
C PRO A 849 -7.90 -46.29 1.79
N VAL A 850 -8.66 -46.99 2.65
CA VAL A 850 -9.24 -46.44 3.89
C VAL A 850 -8.19 -45.75 4.76
N TYR A 851 -7.06 -46.40 5.03
CA TYR A 851 -5.92 -45.89 5.83
C TYR A 851 -5.23 -44.63 5.28
N SER A 852 -5.60 -44.18 4.08
CA SER A 852 -5.04 -42.99 3.43
C SER A 852 -6.05 -41.85 3.28
N ARG A 853 -7.33 -42.08 3.61
CA ARG A 853 -8.42 -41.12 3.39
C ARG A 853 -8.20 -39.82 4.16
N VAL A 854 -7.86 -39.89 5.44
CA VAL A 854 -7.58 -38.71 6.28
C VAL A 854 -6.46 -37.86 5.68
N ARG A 855 -5.39 -38.51 5.21
CA ARG A 855 -4.26 -37.86 4.53
C ARG A 855 -4.68 -37.17 3.23
N VAL A 856 -5.42 -37.86 2.37
CA VAL A 856 -5.87 -37.34 1.06
C VAL A 856 -6.82 -36.16 1.23
N LEU A 857 -7.82 -36.28 2.11
CA LEU A 857 -8.81 -35.24 2.37
C LEU A 857 -8.17 -34.00 2.99
N THR A 858 -7.32 -34.18 4.00
CA THR A 858 -6.49 -33.11 4.58
C THR A 858 -5.60 -32.46 3.51
N GLY A 859 -4.98 -33.25 2.65
CA GLY A 859 -4.16 -32.78 1.54
C GLY A 859 -4.91 -31.86 0.58
N PHE A 860 -6.10 -32.26 0.12
CA PHE A 860 -6.94 -31.41 -0.74
C PHE A 860 -7.36 -30.10 -0.05
N LEU A 861 -7.77 -30.17 1.22
CA LEU A 861 -8.16 -28.99 2.00
C LEU A 861 -7.00 -27.99 2.14
N LEU A 862 -5.79 -28.48 2.42
CA LEU A 862 -4.59 -27.64 2.49
C LEU A 862 -4.15 -27.12 1.11
N ARG A 863 -4.38 -27.85 0.02
CA ARG A 863 -4.12 -27.35 -1.36
C ARG A 863 -5.07 -26.22 -1.77
N GLU A 864 -6.32 -26.27 -1.32
CA GLU A 864 -7.34 -25.23 -1.52
C GLU A 864 -6.97 -23.94 -0.78
N LEU A 865 -6.53 -24.07 0.48
CA LEU A 865 -6.24 -22.95 1.39
C LEU A 865 -4.83 -22.39 1.28
N LYS A 866 -3.87 -23.20 0.82
CA LYS A 866 -2.44 -22.87 0.76
C LYS A 866 -1.94 -22.42 2.14
N ASP A 867 -1.16 -21.35 2.21
CA ASP A 867 -0.60 -20.78 3.44
C ASP A 867 -1.65 -20.33 4.48
N PHE A 868 -2.93 -20.21 4.11
CA PHE A 868 -4.02 -19.87 5.02
C PHE A 868 -4.61 -21.06 5.80
N TRP A 869 -4.10 -22.29 5.61
CA TRP A 869 -4.67 -23.46 6.29
C TRP A 869 -4.66 -23.37 7.82
N ARG A 870 -3.63 -22.74 8.41
CA ARG A 870 -3.56 -22.46 9.86
C ARG A 870 -4.66 -21.51 10.32
N VAL A 871 -5.05 -20.54 9.49
CA VAL A 871 -6.15 -19.63 9.79
C VAL A 871 -7.48 -20.38 9.74
N ALA A 872 -7.68 -21.27 8.76
CA ALA A 872 -8.87 -22.12 8.72
C ALA A 872 -8.93 -23.07 9.92
N LEU A 873 -7.80 -23.66 10.32
CA LEU A 873 -7.70 -24.48 11.53
C LEU A 873 -8.10 -23.68 12.77
N LEU A 874 -7.58 -22.46 12.95
CA LEU A 874 -7.95 -21.55 14.05
C LEU A 874 -9.48 -21.31 14.11
N ILE A 875 -10.10 -20.97 12.98
CA ILE A 875 -11.56 -20.75 12.89
C ILE A 875 -12.34 -22.03 13.24
N SER A 876 -11.85 -23.19 12.81
CA SER A 876 -12.43 -24.50 13.12
C SER A 876 -12.33 -24.84 14.61
N THR A 877 -11.18 -24.54 15.22
CA THR A 877 -10.93 -24.69 16.67
C THR A 877 -11.85 -23.79 17.50
N ILE A 878 -12.30 -22.64 16.99
CA ILE A 878 -13.29 -21.77 17.65
C ILE A 878 -14.70 -22.39 17.59
N LEU A 879 -15.07 -23.01 16.45
CA LEU A 879 -16.37 -23.67 16.28
C LEU A 879 -16.49 -25.00 17.04
N HIS A 880 -15.37 -25.68 17.33
CA HIS A 880 -15.41 -26.98 17.99
C HIS A 880 -16.03 -26.86 19.40
N PRO A 881 -17.01 -27.72 19.75
CA PRO A 881 -17.56 -27.76 21.10
C PRO A 881 -16.48 -28.22 22.09
N ILE A 882 -16.53 -27.71 23.31
CA ILE A 882 -15.62 -28.09 24.39
C ILE A 882 -16.44 -28.32 25.64
N ASP A 883 -16.26 -29.47 26.27
CA ASP A 883 -17.00 -29.84 27.48
C ASP A 883 -16.64 -28.93 28.66
N ILE A 884 -17.67 -28.51 29.39
CA ILE A 884 -17.56 -27.60 30.54
C ILE A 884 -17.34 -28.44 31.81
N GLU A 885 -16.17 -29.06 31.90
CA GLU A 885 -15.71 -29.78 33.10
C GLU A 885 -14.60 -29.01 33.83
N ASP A 886 -14.43 -29.24 35.13
CA ASP A 886 -13.38 -28.62 35.94
C ASP A 886 -11.97 -28.97 35.42
N GLY A 887 -11.19 -27.97 35.04
CA GLY A 887 -9.85 -28.17 34.45
C GLY A 887 -9.25 -26.90 33.84
N PRO A 888 -8.27 -27.01 32.91
CA PRO A 888 -7.63 -25.85 32.29
C PRO A 888 -8.63 -25.01 31.49
N SER A 889 -8.29 -23.72 31.27
CA SER A 889 -9.21 -22.74 30.69
C SER A 889 -9.70 -23.17 29.30
N GLN A 890 -10.89 -22.70 28.89
CA GLN A 890 -11.41 -23.02 27.56
C GLN A 890 -10.46 -22.59 26.43
N LEU A 891 -9.67 -21.53 26.64
CA LEU A 891 -8.65 -21.08 25.70
C LEU A 891 -7.45 -22.03 25.64
N ASP A 892 -6.98 -22.55 26.77
CA ASP A 892 -5.93 -23.59 26.80
C ASP A 892 -6.39 -24.84 26.04
N ARG A 893 -7.61 -25.31 26.28
CA ARG A 893 -8.17 -26.48 25.55
C ARG A 893 -8.25 -26.23 24.04
N ARG A 894 -8.61 -25.01 23.61
CA ARG A 894 -8.57 -24.61 22.18
C ARG A 894 -7.16 -24.61 21.63
N ARG A 895 -6.18 -24.03 22.34
CA ARG A 895 -4.76 -24.04 21.96
C ARG A 895 -4.24 -25.47 21.83
N ASP A 896 -4.56 -26.34 22.78
CA ASP A 896 -4.05 -27.71 22.82
C ASP A 896 -4.69 -28.56 21.70
N LEU A 897 -5.97 -28.34 21.38
CA LEU A 897 -6.62 -28.91 20.19
C LEU A 897 -5.98 -28.42 18.89
N PHE A 898 -5.76 -27.10 18.74
CA PHE A 898 -5.08 -26.52 17.56
C PHE A 898 -3.71 -27.17 17.37
N ASN A 899 -2.88 -27.18 18.42
CA ASN A 899 -1.55 -27.78 18.40
C ASN A 899 -1.59 -29.28 18.10
N THR A 900 -2.58 -30.02 18.61
CA THR A 900 -2.72 -31.46 18.34
C THR A 900 -3.01 -31.71 16.85
N VAL A 901 -3.95 -30.99 16.28
CA VAL A 901 -4.33 -31.11 14.86
C VAL A 901 -3.21 -30.62 13.93
N GLU A 902 -2.55 -29.50 14.25
CA GLU A 902 -1.35 -29.03 13.53
C GLU A 902 -0.22 -30.07 13.54
N ASN A 903 0.06 -30.67 14.69
CA ASN A 903 1.07 -31.72 14.80
C ASN A 903 0.69 -32.99 14.04
N ALA A 904 -0.60 -33.35 13.98
CA ALA A 904 -1.07 -34.46 13.15
C ALA A 904 -0.85 -34.18 11.65
N ILE A 905 -1.21 -32.97 11.19
CA ILE A 905 -0.97 -32.51 9.80
C ILE A 905 0.52 -32.51 9.45
N THR A 906 1.38 -32.11 10.39
CA THR A 906 2.84 -32.12 10.21
C THR A 906 3.42 -33.54 10.22
N LYS A 907 2.89 -34.45 11.04
CA LYS A 907 3.24 -35.89 10.99
C LYS A 907 2.82 -36.54 9.66
N LEU A 908 1.75 -36.04 9.04
CA LEU A 908 1.36 -36.41 7.67
C LEU A 908 2.27 -35.74 6.61
N GLY A 909 3.18 -34.82 6.93
CA GLY A 909 4.03 -34.17 5.93
C GLY A 909 3.23 -33.40 4.89
N LEU A 910 2.14 -32.74 5.32
CA LEU A 910 1.23 -31.98 4.46
C LEU A 910 1.39 -30.47 4.60
N GLU A 911 2.30 -30.00 5.47
CA GLU A 911 2.45 -28.59 5.88
C GLU A 911 2.82 -27.63 4.74
N ARG A 912 3.24 -28.15 3.58
CA ARG A 912 3.47 -27.42 2.31
C ARG A 912 2.87 -28.13 1.08
N VAL A 913 1.82 -28.94 1.26
CA VAL A 913 1.25 -29.80 0.20
C VAL A 913 0.80 -29.07 -1.07
N TRP A 914 0.55 -27.75 -1.03
CA TRP A 914 0.25 -26.93 -2.21
C TRP A 914 1.46 -26.68 -3.13
N ASP A 915 2.69 -26.75 -2.62
CA ASP A 915 3.92 -26.61 -3.41
C ASP A 915 4.23 -27.89 -4.22
N VAL A 916 3.63 -29.02 -3.82
CA VAL A 916 3.77 -30.31 -4.50
C VAL A 916 3.17 -30.22 -5.90
N LYS A 917 4.01 -30.43 -6.92
CA LYS A 917 3.56 -30.54 -8.31
C LYS A 917 2.90 -31.89 -8.55
N GLN A 918 1.91 -31.90 -9.44
CA GLN A 918 1.25 -33.13 -9.86
C GLN A 918 2.21 -33.98 -10.69
N LEU A 919 2.26 -35.29 -10.43
CA LEU A 919 3.16 -36.23 -11.12
C LEU A 919 2.86 -36.35 -12.62
N ILE A 920 1.58 -36.22 -13.00
CA ILE A 920 1.12 -36.32 -14.39
C ILE A 920 0.34 -35.07 -14.80
N ASN A 921 0.41 -34.72 -16.08
CA ASN A 921 -0.31 -33.59 -16.65
C ASN A 921 -1.47 -34.04 -17.56
N GLY A 922 -2.30 -33.09 -18.01
CA GLY A 922 -3.48 -33.39 -18.82
C GLY A 922 -3.19 -34.10 -20.15
N LYS A 923 -2.02 -33.91 -20.76
CA LYS A 923 -1.60 -34.64 -21.96
C LYS A 923 -1.31 -36.10 -21.65
N ASP A 924 -0.66 -36.38 -20.51
CA ASP A 924 -0.34 -37.74 -20.09
C ASP A 924 -1.62 -38.54 -19.84
N VAL A 925 -2.61 -37.92 -19.18
CA VAL A 925 -3.96 -38.48 -18.96
C VAL A 925 -4.66 -38.77 -20.30
N MET A 926 -4.70 -37.82 -21.24
CA MET A 926 -5.34 -38.01 -22.55
C MET A 926 -4.66 -39.14 -23.35
N ASN A 927 -3.33 -39.17 -23.38
CA ASN A 927 -2.55 -40.15 -24.13
C ASN A 927 -2.65 -41.58 -23.54
N ASN A 928 -2.64 -41.72 -22.21
CA ASN A 928 -2.59 -43.02 -21.54
C ASN A 928 -3.96 -43.67 -21.29
N LEU A 929 -5.04 -42.89 -21.28
CA LEU A 929 -6.42 -43.36 -21.07
C LEU A 929 -7.30 -43.22 -22.32
N GLY A 930 -6.79 -42.69 -23.43
CA GLY A 930 -7.56 -42.48 -24.67
C GLY A 930 -8.67 -41.44 -24.57
N LEU A 931 -8.62 -40.57 -23.56
CA LEU A 931 -9.66 -39.57 -23.27
C LEU A 931 -9.51 -38.35 -24.19
N LYS A 932 -10.65 -37.83 -24.67
CA LYS A 932 -10.72 -36.51 -25.31
C LYS A 932 -10.73 -35.41 -24.25
N GLY A 933 -10.11 -34.26 -24.57
CA GLY A 933 -10.05 -33.10 -23.68
C GLY A 933 -11.43 -32.63 -23.21
N GLY A 934 -11.57 -32.34 -21.91
CA GLY A 934 -12.83 -31.93 -21.30
C GLY A 934 -12.92 -32.28 -19.80
N PRO A 935 -14.12 -32.26 -19.21
CA PRO A 935 -14.33 -32.51 -17.77
C PRO A 935 -13.76 -33.84 -17.26
N LEU A 936 -13.78 -34.90 -18.07
CA LEU A 936 -13.23 -36.22 -17.72
C LEU A 936 -11.71 -36.20 -17.49
N VAL A 937 -10.98 -35.33 -18.19
CA VAL A 937 -9.53 -35.12 -17.95
C VAL A 937 -9.31 -34.46 -16.61
N LYS A 938 -10.20 -33.53 -16.20
CA LYS A 938 -10.15 -32.93 -14.86
C LYS A 938 -10.43 -33.97 -13.78
N GLU A 939 -11.51 -34.76 -13.91
CA GLU A 939 -11.81 -35.85 -12.96
C GLU A 939 -10.62 -36.82 -12.81
N SER A 940 -9.99 -37.19 -13.92
CA SER A 940 -8.82 -38.07 -13.93
C SER A 940 -7.58 -37.43 -13.27
N LEU A 941 -7.38 -36.12 -13.44
CA LEU A 941 -6.33 -35.38 -12.73
C LEU A 941 -6.64 -35.25 -11.23
N ASP A 942 -7.88 -35.00 -10.84
CA ASP A 942 -8.28 -34.94 -9.43
C ASP A 942 -8.07 -36.32 -8.77
N LYS A 943 -8.39 -37.44 -9.46
CA LYS A 943 -8.06 -38.81 -9.03
C LYS A 943 -6.55 -39.09 -8.97
N ALA A 944 -5.77 -38.61 -9.94
CA ALA A 944 -4.31 -38.73 -9.91
C ALA A 944 -3.67 -38.00 -8.72
N MET A 945 -4.20 -36.81 -8.37
CA MET A 945 -3.78 -36.06 -7.18
C MET A 945 -4.17 -36.81 -5.89
N ALA A 946 -5.36 -37.40 -5.84
CA ALA A 946 -5.79 -38.23 -4.72
C ALA A 946 -4.86 -39.45 -4.51
N TRP A 947 -4.52 -40.14 -5.60
CA TRP A 947 -3.56 -41.25 -5.57
C TRP A 947 -2.16 -40.80 -5.11
N GLN A 948 -1.66 -39.67 -5.62
CA GLN A 948 -0.37 -39.11 -5.25
C GLN A 948 -0.32 -38.69 -3.76
N LEU A 949 -1.43 -38.17 -3.23
CA LEU A 949 -1.55 -37.86 -1.80
C LEU A 949 -1.57 -39.13 -0.94
N ALA A 950 -2.18 -40.21 -1.42
CA ALA A 950 -2.18 -41.52 -0.75
C ALA A 950 -0.82 -42.25 -0.82
N HIS A 951 -0.04 -42.02 -1.88
CA HIS A 951 1.26 -42.66 -2.13
C HIS A 951 2.40 -41.63 -2.29
N PRO A 952 2.90 -41.02 -1.19
CA PRO A 952 3.89 -39.94 -1.25
C PRO A 952 5.22 -40.29 -1.94
N SER A 953 5.56 -41.58 -1.99
CA SER A 953 6.77 -42.12 -2.62
C SER A 953 6.53 -42.74 -4.00
N GLY A 954 5.31 -42.64 -4.52
CA GLY A 954 4.91 -43.23 -5.80
C GLY A 954 5.44 -42.45 -7.02
N THR A 955 5.68 -43.15 -8.12
CA THR A 955 6.17 -42.58 -9.38
C THR A 955 5.03 -42.13 -10.30
N ALA A 956 5.37 -41.43 -11.40
CA ALA A 956 4.38 -41.07 -12.42
C ALA A 956 3.86 -42.31 -13.17
N GLU A 957 4.73 -43.29 -13.37
CA GLU A 957 4.45 -44.58 -13.98
C GLU A 957 3.43 -45.38 -13.15
N ASP A 958 3.66 -45.52 -11.85
CA ASP A 958 2.73 -46.19 -10.92
C ASP A 958 1.33 -45.54 -10.93
N CYS A 959 1.28 -44.21 -10.97
CA CYS A 959 0.03 -43.43 -11.05
C CYS A 959 -0.73 -43.71 -12.35
N ILE A 960 -0.03 -43.81 -13.48
CA ILE A 960 -0.62 -44.11 -14.79
C ILE A 960 -1.14 -45.55 -14.83
N GLU A 961 -0.41 -46.51 -14.28
CA GLU A 961 -0.84 -47.91 -14.19
C GLU A 961 -2.11 -48.04 -13.34
N TRP A 962 -2.13 -47.44 -12.15
CA TRP A 962 -3.32 -47.41 -11.29
C TRP A 962 -4.53 -46.76 -11.97
N LEU A 963 -4.35 -45.63 -12.66
CA LEU A 963 -5.44 -45.00 -13.43
C LEU A 963 -6.00 -45.91 -14.53
N ARG A 964 -5.13 -46.65 -15.25
CA ARG A 964 -5.54 -47.60 -16.30
C ARG A 964 -6.32 -48.78 -15.72
N GLU A 965 -5.88 -49.34 -14.60
CA GLU A 965 -6.60 -50.41 -13.91
C GLU A 965 -7.99 -49.97 -13.45
N THR A 966 -8.06 -48.83 -12.77
CA THR A 966 -9.30 -48.29 -12.19
C THR A 966 -10.30 -47.95 -13.29
N ASN A 967 -9.85 -47.34 -14.40
CA ASN A 967 -10.69 -47.08 -15.56
C ASN A 967 -11.17 -48.39 -16.24
N SER A 968 -10.29 -49.40 -16.32
CA SER A 968 -10.62 -50.71 -16.89
C SER A 968 -11.60 -51.53 -16.03
N LYS A 969 -11.60 -51.34 -14.71
CA LYS A 969 -12.62 -51.88 -13.79
C LYS A 969 -13.96 -51.19 -14.02
N ARG A 970 -13.99 -49.87 -14.21
CA ARG A 970 -15.22 -49.08 -14.51
C ARG A 970 -15.87 -49.49 -15.84
N VAL A 971 -15.07 -49.74 -16.88
CA VAL A 971 -15.53 -50.20 -18.21
C VAL A 971 -16.04 -51.66 -18.21
N LYS A 972 -15.76 -52.45 -17.18
CA LYS A 972 -16.32 -53.81 -16.99
C LYS A 972 -17.57 -53.87 -16.11
N LEU A 973 -17.97 -52.73 -15.52
CA LEU A 973 -19.12 -52.56 -14.63
C LEU A 973 -20.24 -51.72 -15.27
N GLN A 974 -20.02 -51.22 -16.48
CA GLN A 974 -20.99 -50.62 -17.40
C GLN A 974 -21.26 -51.57 -18.57
#